data_AF-A0A7Z1Q4M9-F1
#
_entry.id   AF-A0A7Z1Q4M9-F1
#
_cell.length_a   1.000
_cell.length_b   1.000
_cell.length_c   1.000
_cell.angle_alpha   90.00
_cell.angle_beta   90.00
_cell.angle_gamma   90.00
#
_symmetry.space_group_name_H-M   'P 1'
#
loop_
_entity.id
_entity.type
_entity.pdbx_description
1 polymer ?
#
loop_
_entity_poly.entity_id
_entity_poly.type
_entity_poly.pdbx_seq_one_letter_code
_entity_poly.pdbx_strand_id
1 'polypeptide(L)'
;MSLETRNDFINNGMNWSPEKGKETEAFLEQSGMPDGAKEKLLEDAISILSRGVSPEIENGQETGLVVGYVQSGKTMSFETVAALARDNGFHMVIVVAGTSNPLLAQSSSRLKKDLGLNDSRRGRRWVQLENPSSYDTAGQVIRSTLSISKDSSTEDIYKQTILITVLKNHKRINKLAEILEALDLNGTSVLIIDDEADQVSLNTGVSQGEESATYSCLMRLRKALPNHTYLQYTATPQAPLLISIIDSLSPNFVKVLEPGDAYVGGRDFFGSNSAHINIIPPSEVPTKDNPLSHPPSSLLDALRIFMVGVTVGISESGNTGNRSMLVHPSHLTSQHKEYYGWVRSIFDEWHRCLSLRDDDPDKIDLLNEFRESYNQLNTTTVLPSFDKIINSFSIAFKSTQIVEVNARTNKTPAIDWQHKYGWILVGGIAVDRGFTVEGLTVTYMPRGIGVGNADTIQQRARFFGYKKNYLGFCRVYLEQSTLDAFRNYVMHEEDIRRQLKEIEASNKSLNSWKRAFLLDLELKPCRDSVLEFDYMHTKFSDKWVVPKITYPSEAVVIDNQNTVSEFLNRLSMRCDEGHVDRTKAQKHYVCDNVLVSDLFENLLVKIRVTGNSNSKNNTALLLHLAKAIERDPTESCVVYRMSPNGKRVRTVDSYLFQGAYPVTIARRGEIYPGDSLIKDNERVSVQIHFIDLKQDDEKIISNVPVVAVWIPGRLACPIIVQHQS
;
A
#
# COMPACT_ATOMS: atom_id res chain seq x y z
N MET A 1 -0.56 36.47 -8.72
CA MET A 1 0.76 35.86 -8.43
C MET A 1 1.81 36.45 -9.39
N SER A 2 3.00 36.85 -8.92
CA SER A 2 4.05 37.41 -9.79
C SER A 2 4.74 36.32 -10.62
N LEU A 3 5.36 36.67 -11.75
CA LEU A 3 6.08 35.72 -12.63
C LEU A 3 7.27 35.05 -11.94
N GLU A 4 7.95 35.73 -11.01
CA GLU A 4 9.06 35.18 -10.22
C GLU A 4 8.56 34.12 -9.24
N THR A 5 7.47 34.40 -8.52
CA THR A 5 6.87 33.43 -7.59
C THR A 5 6.42 32.16 -8.33
N ARG A 6 5.87 32.30 -9.55
CA ARG A 6 5.42 31.18 -10.38
C ARG A 6 6.57 30.28 -10.85
N ASN A 7 7.76 30.84 -11.08
CA ASN A 7 8.96 30.08 -11.42
C ASN A 7 9.54 29.33 -10.21
N ASP A 8 9.51 29.91 -9.01
CA ASP A 8 9.90 29.21 -7.78
C ASP A 8 8.95 28.05 -7.42
N PHE A 9 7.65 28.21 -7.66
CA PHE A 9 6.66 27.13 -7.46
C PHE A 9 6.91 25.91 -8.36
N ILE A 10 7.18 26.15 -9.65
CA ILE A 10 7.48 25.08 -10.62
C ILE A 10 8.82 24.40 -10.28
N ASN A 11 9.83 25.16 -9.85
CA ASN A 11 11.12 24.63 -9.43
C ASN A 11 11.03 23.74 -8.16
N ASN A 12 10.06 24.00 -7.29
CA ASN A 12 9.77 23.19 -6.10
C ASN A 12 8.78 22.04 -6.34
N GLY A 13 8.41 21.76 -7.60
CA GLY A 13 7.54 20.64 -7.96
C GLY A 13 6.10 20.80 -7.48
N MET A 14 5.66 22.03 -7.19
CA MET A 14 4.28 22.37 -6.83
C MET A 14 3.51 22.82 -8.07
N ASN A 15 2.29 22.30 -8.27
CA ASN A 15 1.43 22.67 -9.40
C ASN A 15 0.61 23.93 -9.10
N TRP A 16 0.27 24.15 -7.82
CA TRP A 16 -0.50 25.29 -7.32
C TRP A 16 -0.24 25.50 -5.82
N SER A 17 -0.77 26.58 -5.22
CA SER A 17 -0.49 26.94 -3.82
C SER A 17 -1.76 26.87 -2.96
N PRO A 18 -1.96 25.76 -2.21
CA PRO A 18 -3.05 25.67 -1.23
C PRO A 18 -2.85 26.63 -0.06
N GLU A 19 -3.93 27.25 0.40
CA GLU A 19 -3.94 28.17 1.54
C GLU A 19 -4.65 27.56 2.76
N LYS A 20 -4.11 27.78 3.96
CA LYS A 20 -4.73 27.37 5.22
C LYS A 20 -5.96 28.26 5.48
N GLY A 21 -7.15 27.66 5.58
CA GLY A 21 -8.37 28.34 6.00
C GLY A 21 -8.84 27.94 7.40
N LYS A 22 -10.09 28.30 7.70
CA LYS A 22 -10.70 28.09 9.01
C LYS A 22 -10.89 26.62 9.37
N GLU A 23 -11.10 25.75 8.39
CA GLU A 23 -11.30 24.33 8.68
C GLU A 23 -9.99 23.67 9.10
N THR A 24 -8.92 23.94 8.36
CA THR A 24 -7.59 23.41 8.66
C THR A 24 -7.10 23.91 10.01
N GLU A 25 -7.30 25.21 10.31
CA GLU A 25 -6.96 25.79 11.60
C GLU A 25 -7.71 25.13 12.76
N ALA A 26 -9.04 25.00 12.65
CA ALA A 26 -9.85 24.34 13.66
C ALA A 26 -9.46 22.86 13.87
N PHE A 27 -9.13 22.15 12.79
CA PHE A 27 -8.64 20.77 12.85
C PHE A 27 -7.32 20.66 13.62
N LEU A 28 -6.34 21.51 13.29
CA LEU A 28 -5.02 21.52 13.94
C LEU A 28 -5.14 21.90 15.43
N GLU A 29 -6.00 22.84 15.79
CA GLU A 29 -6.26 23.20 17.19
C GLU A 29 -6.91 22.05 17.98
N GLN A 30 -7.90 21.38 17.39
CA GLN A 30 -8.61 20.25 18.02
C GLN A 30 -7.71 19.02 18.22
N SER A 31 -6.63 18.88 17.43
CA SER A 31 -5.71 17.73 17.52
C SER A 31 -4.97 17.60 18.86
N GLY A 32 -4.82 18.71 19.61
CA GLY A 32 -4.05 18.74 20.86
C GLY A 32 -2.54 18.50 20.70
N MET A 33 -2.02 18.54 19.46
CA MET A 33 -0.59 18.32 19.17
C MET A 33 0.27 19.54 19.58
N PRO A 34 1.58 19.37 19.83
CA PRO A 34 2.51 20.49 19.98
C PRO A 34 2.58 21.33 18.70
N ASP A 35 2.85 22.63 18.81
CA ASP A 35 2.77 23.56 17.68
C ASP A 35 3.73 23.20 16.54
N GLY A 36 4.98 22.82 16.82
CA GLY A 36 5.91 22.35 15.78
C GLY A 36 5.45 21.08 15.05
N ALA A 37 4.66 20.22 15.72
CA ALA A 37 4.07 19.04 15.08
C ALA A 37 2.87 19.41 14.20
N LYS A 38 2.09 20.44 14.58
CA LYS A 38 1.03 21.02 13.75
C LYS A 38 1.59 21.68 12.49
N GLU A 39 2.67 22.44 12.62
CA GLU A 39 3.34 23.11 11.51
C GLU A 39 3.85 22.10 10.48
N LYS A 40 4.58 21.08 10.91
CA LYS A 40 5.06 20.01 10.03
C LYS A 40 3.90 19.29 9.32
N LEU A 41 2.83 18.98 10.04
CA LEU A 41 1.65 18.33 9.49
C LEU A 41 0.97 19.20 8.42
N LEU A 42 0.90 20.51 8.63
CA LEU A 42 0.39 21.48 7.67
C LEU A 42 1.29 21.59 6.44
N GLU A 43 2.61 21.68 6.62
CA GLU A 43 3.59 21.71 5.53
C GLU A 43 3.50 20.45 4.65
N ASP A 44 3.39 19.28 5.28
CA ASP A 44 3.19 18.02 4.57
C ASP A 44 1.86 18.02 3.79
N ALA A 45 0.78 18.52 4.38
CA ALA A 45 -0.52 18.59 3.72
C ALA A 45 -0.52 19.57 2.52
N ILE A 46 0.12 20.73 2.67
CA ILE A 46 0.32 21.70 1.57
C ILE A 46 1.15 21.07 0.46
N SER A 47 2.25 20.39 0.80
CA SER A 47 3.12 19.69 -0.15
C SER A 47 2.38 18.60 -0.92
N ILE A 48 1.49 17.84 -0.26
CA ILE A 48 0.68 16.80 -0.91
C ILE A 48 -0.35 17.43 -1.86
N LEU A 49 -1.12 18.39 -1.38
CA LEU A 49 -2.25 18.94 -2.11
C LEU A 49 -1.80 19.82 -3.29
N SER A 50 -0.71 20.58 -3.13
CA SER A 50 -0.10 21.39 -4.19
C SER A 50 0.41 20.60 -5.38
N ARG A 51 0.76 19.32 -5.18
CA ARG A 51 1.17 18.38 -6.24
C ARG A 51 -0.02 17.72 -6.95
N GLY A 52 -1.22 17.87 -6.41
CA GLY A 52 -2.46 17.43 -7.05
C GLY A 52 -2.94 18.38 -8.15
N VAL A 53 -4.18 18.18 -8.57
CA VAL A 53 -4.89 19.03 -9.52
C VAL A 53 -5.53 20.21 -8.80
N SER A 54 -5.29 21.43 -9.29
CA SER A 54 -5.97 22.63 -8.77
C SER A 54 -7.48 22.56 -9.03
N PRO A 55 -8.33 23.00 -8.09
CA PRO A 55 -9.78 23.14 -8.29
C PRO A 55 -10.18 24.04 -9.46
N GLU A 56 -9.29 24.95 -9.87
CA GLU A 56 -9.50 25.87 -11.00
C GLU A 56 -9.28 25.22 -12.38
N ILE A 57 -8.63 24.05 -12.43
CA ILE A 57 -8.37 23.33 -13.67
C ILE A 57 -9.56 22.45 -14.02
N GLU A 58 -10.02 22.51 -15.28
CA GLU A 58 -11.02 21.58 -15.79
C GLU A 58 -10.36 20.28 -16.30
N ASN A 59 -11.01 19.14 -16.04
CA ASN A 59 -10.63 17.82 -16.56
C ASN A 59 -9.20 17.35 -16.21
N GLY A 60 -8.59 17.85 -15.13
CA GLY A 60 -7.28 17.40 -14.68
C GLY A 60 -7.33 16.10 -13.89
N GLN A 61 -6.33 15.25 -14.06
CA GLN A 61 -6.22 13.99 -13.31
C GLN A 61 -4.79 13.83 -12.81
N GLU A 62 -4.65 13.55 -11.52
CA GLU A 62 -3.35 13.31 -10.92
C GLU A 62 -3.42 12.14 -9.92
N THR A 63 -2.33 11.39 -9.79
CA THR A 63 -2.16 10.31 -8.82
C THR A 63 -0.89 10.50 -8.00
N GLY A 64 -1.01 10.48 -6.68
CA GLY A 64 0.11 10.64 -5.75
C GLY A 64 0.22 9.47 -4.79
N LEU A 65 1.45 9.12 -4.40
CA LEU A 65 1.73 8.14 -3.36
C LEU A 65 2.15 8.85 -2.08
N VAL A 66 1.48 8.55 -0.97
CA VAL A 66 1.84 9.06 0.35
C VAL A 66 2.28 7.89 1.23
N VAL A 67 3.57 7.88 1.59
CA VAL A 67 4.22 6.77 2.30
C VAL A 67 4.60 7.20 3.70
N GLY A 68 4.10 6.52 4.72
CA GLY A 68 4.48 6.75 6.11
C GLY A 68 4.62 5.44 6.87
N TYR A 69 5.45 5.40 7.92
CA TYR A 69 5.63 4.18 8.71
C TYR A 69 4.30 3.59 9.23
N VAL A 70 4.32 2.31 9.60
CA VAL A 70 3.18 1.66 10.27
C VAL A 70 2.82 2.45 11.53
N GLN A 71 1.55 2.83 11.68
CA GLN A 71 1.03 3.63 12.81
C GLN A 71 1.73 5.00 13.02
N SER A 72 2.29 5.60 11.96
CA SER A 72 2.93 6.93 12.00
C SER A 72 1.98 8.12 12.07
N GLY A 73 0.67 7.92 11.86
CA GLY A 73 -0.31 9.02 11.79
C GLY A 73 -0.79 9.36 10.37
N LYS A 74 -0.67 8.43 9.40
CA LYS A 74 -1.21 8.59 8.04
C LYS A 74 -2.65 9.11 7.97
N THR A 75 -3.52 8.63 8.87
CA THR A 75 -4.91 9.12 8.95
C THR A 75 -4.99 10.61 9.25
N MET A 76 -4.21 11.07 10.23
CA MET A 76 -4.14 12.50 10.57
C MET A 76 -3.63 13.33 9.38
N SER A 77 -2.67 12.79 8.62
CA SER A 77 -2.17 13.43 7.41
C SER A 77 -3.26 13.60 6.34
N PHE A 78 -4.01 12.54 5.99
CA PHE A 78 -5.07 12.70 4.99
C PHE A 78 -6.28 13.50 5.49
N GLU A 79 -6.56 13.49 6.80
CA GLU A 79 -7.58 14.36 7.42
C GLU A 79 -7.18 15.84 7.28
N THR A 80 -5.91 16.16 7.49
CA THR A 80 -5.37 17.51 7.27
C THR A 80 -5.46 17.91 5.81
N VAL A 81 -5.12 17.00 4.88
CA VAL A 81 -5.26 17.25 3.43
C VAL A 81 -6.74 17.45 3.05
N ALA A 82 -7.67 16.71 3.64
CA ALA A 82 -9.10 16.89 3.40
C ALA A 82 -9.60 18.25 3.90
N ALA A 83 -9.20 18.66 5.12
CA ALA A 83 -9.52 19.99 5.66
C ALA A 83 -8.96 21.11 4.79
N LEU A 84 -7.70 20.96 4.34
CA LEU A 84 -7.05 21.90 3.43
C LEU A 84 -7.72 21.95 2.07
N ALA A 85 -8.09 20.80 1.50
CA ALA A 85 -8.82 20.72 0.24
C ALA A 85 -10.15 21.48 0.31
N ARG A 86 -10.88 21.33 1.41
CA ARG A 86 -12.12 22.05 1.66
C ARG A 86 -11.91 23.56 1.75
N ASP A 87 -10.87 24.03 2.44
CA ASP A 87 -10.52 25.44 2.49
C ASP A 87 -10.14 26.02 1.10
N ASN A 88 -9.73 25.16 0.16
CA ASN A 88 -9.32 25.53 -1.18
C ASN A 88 -10.38 25.23 -2.26
N GLY A 89 -11.63 24.99 -1.88
CA GLY A 89 -12.74 24.87 -2.85
C GLY A 89 -12.91 23.50 -3.49
N PHE A 90 -12.35 22.43 -2.91
CA PHE A 90 -12.73 21.07 -3.31
C PHE A 90 -14.19 20.80 -2.93
N HIS A 91 -14.93 20.27 -3.90
CA HIS A 91 -16.36 20.03 -3.77
C HIS A 91 -16.67 18.70 -3.10
N MET A 92 -15.78 17.72 -3.28
CA MET A 92 -15.95 16.36 -2.79
C MET A 92 -14.63 15.75 -2.34
N VAL A 93 -14.67 15.04 -1.21
CA VAL A 93 -13.61 14.17 -0.71
C VAL A 93 -14.19 12.76 -0.60
N ILE A 94 -13.58 11.80 -1.30
CA ILE A 94 -13.97 10.38 -1.26
C ILE A 94 -12.87 9.60 -0.54
N VAL A 95 -13.18 9.02 0.61
CA VAL A 95 -12.29 8.14 1.37
C VAL A 95 -12.70 6.68 1.12
N VAL A 96 -11.84 5.95 0.43
CA VAL A 96 -11.95 4.53 0.15
C VAL A 96 -11.21 3.78 1.26
N ALA A 97 -11.94 3.26 2.24
CA ALA A 97 -11.35 2.69 3.47
C ALA A 97 -12.09 1.44 3.96
N GLY A 98 -11.38 0.61 4.73
CA GLY A 98 -11.91 -0.59 5.39
C GLY A 98 -12.24 -1.75 4.44
N THR A 99 -11.90 -2.98 4.87
CA THR A 99 -12.26 -4.22 4.15
C THR A 99 -13.53 -4.88 4.69
N SER A 100 -14.02 -4.40 5.84
CA SER A 100 -15.26 -4.84 6.49
C SER A 100 -16.11 -3.65 6.94
N ASN A 101 -17.42 -3.85 7.09
CA ASN A 101 -18.33 -2.78 7.55
C ASN A 101 -17.94 -2.21 8.93
N PRO A 102 -17.51 -2.99 9.95
CA PRO A 102 -17.05 -2.44 11.20
C PRO A 102 -15.84 -1.50 11.07
N LEU A 103 -14.85 -1.88 10.24
CA LEU A 103 -13.67 -1.04 10.00
C LEU A 103 -14.02 0.26 9.27
N LEU A 104 -14.95 0.20 8.31
CA LEU A 104 -15.47 1.40 7.67
C LEU A 104 -16.20 2.29 8.67
N ALA A 105 -17.11 1.73 9.48
CA ALA A 105 -17.87 2.49 10.47
C ALA A 105 -16.94 3.17 11.49
N GLN A 106 -15.86 2.49 11.89
CA GLN A 106 -14.82 3.08 12.73
C GLN A 106 -14.12 4.25 12.04
N SER A 107 -13.70 4.08 10.78
CA SER A 107 -13.01 5.13 10.00
C SER A 107 -13.93 6.33 9.72
N SER A 108 -15.19 6.07 9.39
CA SER A 108 -16.23 7.07 9.14
C SER A 108 -16.57 7.86 10.40
N SER A 109 -16.73 7.18 11.54
CA SER A 109 -16.97 7.83 12.83
C SER A 109 -15.78 8.69 13.26
N ARG A 110 -14.56 8.19 13.03
CA ARG A 110 -13.33 8.93 13.29
C ARG A 110 -13.27 10.23 12.47
N LEU A 111 -13.43 10.14 11.15
CA LEU A 111 -13.46 11.31 10.27
C LEU A 111 -14.52 12.33 10.70
N LYS A 112 -15.71 11.85 11.08
CA LYS A 112 -16.81 12.68 11.56
C LYS A 112 -16.46 13.43 12.86
N LYS A 113 -15.73 12.79 13.77
CA LYS A 113 -15.28 13.39 15.02
C LYS A 113 -14.13 14.37 14.79
N ASP A 114 -13.10 13.94 14.07
CA ASP A 114 -11.83 14.64 13.94
C ASP A 114 -11.98 15.90 13.07
N LEU A 115 -12.80 15.85 12.01
CA LEU A 115 -13.19 17.03 11.21
C LEU A 115 -14.34 17.85 11.85
N GLY A 116 -14.81 17.49 13.05
CA GLY A 116 -15.79 18.28 13.80
C GLY A 116 -17.22 18.30 13.22
N LEU A 117 -17.61 17.32 12.40
CA LEU A 117 -18.95 17.25 11.78
C LEU A 117 -20.08 17.08 12.80
N ASN A 118 -19.76 16.63 14.01
CA ASN A 118 -20.71 16.46 15.11
C ASN A 118 -20.79 17.68 16.05
N ASP A 119 -19.94 18.70 15.87
CA ASP A 119 -19.95 19.88 16.75
C ASP A 119 -21.02 20.88 16.30
N SER A 120 -22.12 20.95 17.05
CA SER A 120 -23.23 21.87 16.77
C SER A 120 -22.86 23.35 16.91
N ARG A 121 -21.69 23.66 17.50
CA ARG A 121 -21.16 25.03 17.63
C ARG A 121 -20.36 25.46 16.40
N ARG A 122 -19.98 24.54 15.52
CA ARG A 122 -19.27 24.83 14.27
C ARG A 122 -20.26 25.02 13.12
N GLY A 123 -19.88 25.85 12.15
CA GLY A 123 -20.65 25.99 10.90
C GLY A 123 -20.74 24.65 10.16
N ARG A 124 -21.86 24.39 9.47
CA ARG A 124 -22.07 23.15 8.72
C ARG A 124 -21.25 23.14 7.43
N ARG A 125 -19.96 22.87 7.56
CA ARG A 125 -18.99 22.93 6.44
C ARG A 125 -18.89 21.65 5.63
N TRP A 126 -19.49 20.57 6.09
CA TRP A 126 -19.40 19.23 5.50
C TRP A 126 -20.78 18.57 5.40
N VAL A 127 -20.93 17.71 4.40
CA VAL A 127 -22.05 16.76 4.30
C VAL A 127 -21.47 15.36 4.12
N GLN A 128 -21.74 14.45 5.06
CA GLN A 128 -21.17 13.10 5.04
C GLN A 128 -22.14 12.06 4.46
N LEU A 129 -21.65 11.19 3.59
CA LEU A 129 -22.35 10.03 3.05
C LEU A 129 -21.50 8.76 3.29
N GLU A 130 -22.02 7.82 4.08
CA GLU A 130 -21.38 6.52 4.29
C GLU A 130 -22.02 5.45 3.40
N ASN A 131 -21.20 4.74 2.61
CA ASN A 131 -21.63 3.64 1.72
C ASN A 131 -22.90 3.96 0.90
N PRO A 132 -22.93 5.08 0.15
CA PRO A 132 -24.13 5.49 -0.58
C PRO A 132 -24.62 4.37 -1.51
N SER A 133 -25.89 4.00 -1.38
CA SER A 133 -26.46 2.84 -2.07
C SER A 133 -27.68 3.13 -2.94
N SER A 134 -28.25 4.34 -2.87
CA SER A 134 -29.42 4.77 -3.63
C SER A 134 -29.15 6.08 -4.35
N TYR A 135 -29.43 6.12 -5.66
CA TYR A 135 -29.36 7.35 -6.44
C TYR A 135 -30.37 8.39 -5.95
N ASP A 136 -31.59 7.98 -5.63
CA ASP A 136 -32.66 8.91 -5.25
C ASP A 136 -32.29 9.70 -3.99
N THR A 137 -31.70 9.04 -2.99
CA THR A 137 -31.31 9.69 -1.73
C THR A 137 -29.93 10.34 -1.82
N ALA A 138 -28.89 9.57 -2.18
CA ALA A 138 -27.53 10.09 -2.18
C ALA A 138 -27.28 11.07 -3.33
N GLY A 139 -27.81 10.78 -4.52
CA GLY A 139 -27.70 11.65 -5.69
C GLY A 139 -28.42 12.98 -5.49
N GLN A 140 -29.56 13.02 -4.80
CA GLN A 140 -30.23 14.28 -4.44
C GLN A 140 -29.35 15.13 -3.53
N VAL A 141 -28.79 14.53 -2.47
CA VAL A 141 -27.90 15.24 -1.52
C VAL A 141 -26.65 15.77 -2.24
N ILE A 142 -26.01 14.96 -3.09
CA ILE A 142 -24.85 15.38 -3.86
C ILE A 142 -25.22 16.56 -4.77
N ARG A 143 -26.31 16.45 -5.53
CA ARG A 143 -26.74 17.48 -6.48
C ARG A 143 -27.05 18.81 -5.79
N SER A 144 -27.81 18.79 -4.69
CA SER A 144 -28.16 20.00 -3.95
C SER A 144 -26.94 20.65 -3.30
N THR A 145 -26.00 19.85 -2.81
CA THR A 145 -24.78 20.38 -2.19
C THR A 145 -23.85 21.00 -3.25
N LEU A 146 -23.73 20.35 -4.41
CA LEU A 146 -22.95 20.87 -5.54
C LEU A 146 -23.57 22.16 -6.11
N SER A 147 -24.89 22.26 -6.21
CA SER A 147 -25.53 23.48 -6.72
C SER A 147 -25.25 24.70 -5.84
N ILE A 148 -25.17 24.52 -4.51
CA ILE A 148 -24.82 25.60 -3.58
C ILE A 148 -23.31 25.90 -3.64
N SER A 149 -22.48 24.87 -3.66
CA SER A 149 -21.02 25.03 -3.53
C SER A 149 -20.38 25.61 -4.81
N LYS A 150 -20.90 25.23 -5.98
CA LYS A 150 -20.47 25.75 -7.28
C LYS A 150 -21.01 27.14 -7.59
N ASP A 151 -22.04 27.60 -6.89
CA ASP A 151 -22.58 28.93 -7.12
C ASP A 151 -21.60 30.00 -6.63
N SER A 152 -21.10 30.79 -7.57
CA SER A 152 -20.18 31.92 -7.30
C SER A 152 -20.81 33.04 -6.48
N SER A 153 -22.15 33.13 -6.46
CA SER A 153 -22.89 34.14 -5.68
C SER A 153 -23.16 33.72 -4.23
N THR A 154 -22.96 32.44 -3.91
CA THR A 154 -23.13 31.91 -2.56
C THR A 154 -21.92 32.27 -1.70
N GLU A 155 -22.15 32.89 -0.54
CA GLU A 155 -21.09 33.16 0.44
C GLU A 155 -20.44 31.87 0.96
N ASP A 156 -19.13 31.91 1.22
CA ASP A 156 -18.37 30.74 1.69
C ASP A 156 -19.02 30.04 2.89
N ILE A 157 -19.61 30.80 3.82
CA ILE A 157 -20.23 30.28 5.05
C ILE A 157 -21.34 29.24 4.79
N TYR A 158 -21.98 29.28 3.62
CA TYR A 158 -23.04 28.36 3.21
C TYR A 158 -22.53 27.19 2.34
N LYS A 159 -21.28 27.27 1.84
CA LYS A 159 -20.67 26.22 1.02
C LYS A 159 -20.27 25.03 1.88
N GLN A 160 -20.53 23.83 1.36
CA GLN A 160 -20.24 22.57 2.04
C GLN A 160 -19.44 21.64 1.12
N THR A 161 -18.45 20.95 1.67
CA THR A 161 -17.75 19.87 0.95
C THR A 161 -18.41 18.53 1.26
N ILE A 162 -18.61 17.72 0.23
CA ILE A 162 -19.20 16.38 0.37
C ILE A 162 -18.09 15.42 0.81
N LEU A 163 -18.27 14.73 1.94
CA LEU A 163 -17.38 13.69 2.42
C LEU A 163 -18.03 12.32 2.21
N ILE A 164 -17.49 11.50 1.31
CA ILE A 164 -17.99 10.14 1.06
C ILE A 164 -17.02 9.13 1.65
N THR A 165 -17.50 8.26 2.55
CA THR A 165 -16.72 7.11 3.04
C THR A 165 -17.29 5.83 2.44
N VAL A 166 -16.49 5.10 1.66
CA VAL A 166 -16.92 3.90 0.94
C VAL A 166 -16.05 2.70 1.26
N LEU A 167 -16.69 1.55 1.50
CA LEU A 167 -16.00 0.29 1.77
C LEU A 167 -15.15 -0.14 0.57
N LYS A 168 -13.95 -0.70 0.82
CA LYS A 168 -13.11 -1.37 -0.20
C LYS A 168 -13.72 -2.67 -0.69
N ASN A 169 -14.86 -2.57 -1.36
CA ASN A 169 -15.64 -3.68 -1.87
C ASN A 169 -16.21 -3.33 -3.24
N HIS A 170 -16.00 -4.20 -4.21
CA HIS A 170 -16.46 -4.03 -5.60
C HIS A 170 -17.92 -3.56 -5.71
N LYS A 171 -18.87 -4.18 -4.98
CA LYS A 171 -20.28 -3.80 -5.08
C LYS A 171 -20.54 -2.38 -4.59
N ARG A 172 -19.85 -1.98 -3.51
CA ARG A 172 -20.00 -0.65 -2.89
C ARG A 172 -19.38 0.44 -3.74
N ILE A 173 -18.16 0.22 -4.23
CA ILE A 173 -17.48 1.15 -5.14
C ILE A 173 -18.25 1.27 -6.45
N ASN A 174 -18.72 0.15 -7.02
CA ASN A 174 -19.53 0.17 -8.24
C ASN A 174 -20.81 0.99 -8.05
N LYS A 175 -21.48 0.84 -6.90
CA LYS A 175 -22.70 1.57 -6.63
C LYS A 175 -22.48 3.07 -6.51
N LEU A 176 -21.37 3.48 -5.88
CA LEU A 176 -20.95 4.87 -5.85
C LEU A 176 -20.66 5.38 -7.28
N ALA A 177 -19.93 4.62 -8.09
CA ALA A 177 -19.64 4.98 -9.47
C ALA A 177 -20.94 5.16 -10.29
N GLU A 178 -21.91 4.24 -10.20
CA GLU A 178 -23.23 4.38 -10.83
C GLU A 178 -23.96 5.67 -10.43
N ILE A 179 -23.91 6.04 -9.14
CA ILE A 179 -24.55 7.26 -8.64
C ILE A 179 -23.87 8.49 -9.25
N LEU A 180 -22.54 8.51 -9.28
CA LEU A 180 -21.76 9.65 -9.77
C LEU A 180 -21.84 9.81 -11.30
N GLU A 181 -21.86 8.71 -12.06
CA GLU A 181 -22.05 8.72 -13.52
C GLU A 181 -23.40 9.31 -13.95
N ALA A 182 -24.41 9.22 -13.08
CA ALA A 182 -25.74 9.77 -13.33
C ALA A 182 -25.87 11.27 -12.97
N LEU A 183 -24.79 11.91 -12.51
CA LEU A 183 -24.75 13.33 -12.13
C LEU A 183 -23.89 14.13 -13.10
N ASP A 184 -24.22 15.42 -13.28
CA ASP A 184 -23.34 16.36 -13.97
C ASP A 184 -22.22 16.81 -13.03
N LEU A 185 -21.02 16.28 -13.28
CA LEU A 185 -19.82 16.52 -12.48
C LEU A 185 -18.80 17.42 -13.17
N ASN A 186 -19.18 18.08 -14.28
CA ASN A 186 -18.33 19.09 -14.91
C ASN A 186 -18.04 20.25 -13.94
N GLY A 187 -16.77 20.66 -13.86
CA GLY A 187 -16.31 21.66 -12.88
C GLY A 187 -16.37 21.19 -11.41
N THR A 188 -16.63 19.90 -11.13
CA THR A 188 -16.50 19.35 -9.77
C THR A 188 -15.05 18.95 -9.52
N SER A 189 -14.37 19.63 -8.60
CA SER A 189 -13.05 19.19 -8.10
C SER A 189 -13.20 18.15 -6.99
N VAL A 190 -12.52 17.00 -7.15
CA VAL A 190 -12.61 15.85 -6.25
C VAL A 190 -11.25 15.40 -5.73
N LEU A 191 -11.17 15.16 -4.43
CA LEU A 191 -10.04 14.47 -3.80
C LEU A 191 -10.46 13.04 -3.47
N ILE A 192 -9.73 12.05 -3.95
CA ILE A 192 -9.95 10.63 -3.63
C ILE A 192 -8.77 10.17 -2.77
N ILE A 193 -9.05 9.67 -1.58
CA ILE A 193 -8.07 9.11 -0.64
C ILE A 193 -8.28 7.61 -0.57
N ASP A 194 -7.25 6.85 -0.91
CA ASP A 194 -7.22 5.40 -0.78
C ASP A 194 -6.36 5.02 0.42
N ASP A 195 -7.02 4.71 1.54
CA ASP A 195 -6.35 4.39 2.80
C ASP A 195 -5.93 2.92 2.83
N GLU A 196 -4.63 2.65 3.00
CA GLU A 196 -4.03 1.31 2.86
C GLU A 196 -4.15 0.79 1.42
N ALA A 197 -3.63 1.57 0.46
CA ALA A 197 -3.71 1.29 -0.98
C ALA A 197 -3.07 -0.06 -1.40
N ASP A 198 -2.28 -0.67 -0.53
CA ASP A 198 -1.62 -1.97 -0.69
C ASP A 198 -2.53 -3.18 -0.46
N GLN A 199 -3.76 -3.01 0.03
CA GLN A 199 -4.56 -4.15 0.49
C GLN A 199 -5.51 -4.75 -0.56
N VAL A 200 -6.22 -3.89 -1.31
CA VAL A 200 -7.36 -4.30 -2.16
C VAL A 200 -7.43 -3.49 -3.45
N SER A 201 -6.91 -2.26 -3.42
CA SER A 201 -6.73 -1.39 -4.60
C SER A 201 -5.78 -1.99 -5.61
N LEU A 202 -5.00 -2.99 -5.19
CA LEU A 202 -4.19 -3.84 -6.03
C LEU A 202 -5.05 -5.00 -6.53
N ASN A 203 -5.08 -5.19 -7.85
CA ASN A 203 -5.78 -6.30 -8.46
C ASN A 203 -5.21 -7.62 -7.92
N THR A 204 -6.01 -8.43 -7.24
CA THR A 204 -5.65 -9.76 -6.72
C THR A 204 -6.04 -10.93 -7.64
N GLY A 205 -6.81 -10.67 -8.73
CA GLY A 205 -7.20 -11.67 -9.76
C GLY A 205 -6.06 -11.99 -10.74
N VAL A 206 -4.82 -11.78 -10.31
CA VAL A 206 -3.63 -11.73 -11.14
C VAL A 206 -3.26 -13.05 -11.75
N SER A 207 -3.27 -14.07 -10.92
CA SER A 207 -2.93 -15.43 -11.29
C SER A 207 -3.88 -16.01 -12.35
N GLN A 208 -5.08 -15.45 -12.50
CA GLN A 208 -6.11 -15.90 -13.46
C GLN A 208 -6.21 -15.01 -14.71
N GLY A 209 -5.41 -13.95 -14.81
CA GLY A 209 -5.45 -13.03 -15.96
C GLY A 209 -6.68 -12.09 -15.98
N GLU A 210 -7.37 -11.94 -14.84
CA GLU A 210 -8.58 -11.13 -14.68
C GLU A 210 -8.32 -9.87 -13.82
N GLU A 211 -9.31 -8.96 -13.80
CA GLU A 211 -9.36 -7.84 -12.86
C GLU A 211 -10.08 -8.26 -11.59
N SER A 212 -9.53 -7.92 -10.41
CA SER A 212 -10.31 -8.01 -9.18
C SER A 212 -11.49 -7.07 -9.36
N ALA A 213 -12.69 -7.54 -9.04
CA ALA A 213 -13.89 -6.74 -9.22
C ALA A 213 -13.76 -5.37 -8.52
N THR A 214 -13.00 -5.28 -7.42
CA THR A 214 -12.81 -4.01 -6.68
C THR A 214 -11.96 -3.01 -7.48
N TYR A 215 -10.94 -3.48 -8.18
CA TYR A 215 -10.08 -2.67 -9.04
C TYR A 215 -10.87 -2.03 -10.20
N SER A 216 -11.61 -2.84 -10.96
CA SER A 216 -12.41 -2.36 -12.10
C SER A 216 -13.40 -1.29 -11.67
N CYS A 217 -14.05 -1.50 -10.52
CA CYS A 217 -14.98 -0.53 -9.96
C CYS A 217 -14.30 0.76 -9.52
N LEU A 218 -13.07 0.71 -9.00
CA LEU A 218 -12.30 1.91 -8.66
C LEU A 218 -11.89 2.70 -9.91
N MET A 219 -11.51 2.02 -10.99
CA MET A 219 -11.23 2.66 -12.27
C MET A 219 -12.49 3.30 -12.87
N ARG A 220 -13.63 2.61 -12.80
CA ARG A 220 -14.94 3.16 -13.18
C ARG A 220 -15.27 4.41 -12.37
N LEU A 221 -15.07 4.37 -11.05
CA LEU A 221 -15.27 5.52 -10.15
C LEU A 221 -14.42 6.72 -10.58
N ARG A 222 -13.12 6.51 -10.85
CA ARG A 222 -12.22 7.58 -11.31
C ARG A 222 -12.66 8.15 -12.65
N LYS A 223 -13.09 7.31 -13.59
CA LYS A 223 -13.59 7.74 -14.90
C LYS A 223 -14.84 8.62 -14.80
N ALA A 224 -15.68 8.38 -13.78
CA ALA A 224 -16.86 9.20 -13.51
C ALA A 224 -16.54 10.62 -13.00
N LEU A 225 -15.27 10.88 -12.64
CA LEU A 225 -14.83 12.13 -12.00
C LEU A 225 -13.86 12.86 -12.93
N PRO A 226 -14.29 13.86 -13.71
CA PRO A 226 -13.43 14.48 -14.73
C PRO A 226 -12.21 15.20 -14.15
N ASN A 227 -12.39 15.91 -13.03
CA ASN A 227 -11.34 16.62 -12.33
C ASN A 227 -11.06 15.98 -10.95
N HIS A 228 -9.99 15.17 -10.83
CA HIS A 228 -9.68 14.50 -9.58
C HIS A 228 -8.19 14.34 -9.27
N THR A 229 -7.86 14.42 -7.97
CA THR A 229 -6.58 13.95 -7.42
C THR A 229 -6.82 12.65 -6.66
N TYR A 230 -6.08 11.58 -6.99
CA TYR A 230 -6.15 10.29 -6.32
C TYR A 230 -4.88 10.05 -5.49
N LEU A 231 -5.02 10.01 -4.16
CA LEU A 231 -3.93 9.82 -3.21
C LEU A 231 -3.95 8.41 -2.64
N GLN A 232 -2.85 7.69 -2.84
CA GLN A 232 -2.63 6.36 -2.29
C GLN A 232 -1.86 6.48 -0.97
N TYR A 233 -2.52 6.24 0.17
CA TYR A 233 -1.86 6.20 1.47
C TYR A 233 -1.47 4.77 1.81
N THR A 234 -0.22 4.54 2.19
CA THR A 234 0.23 3.20 2.61
C THR A 234 1.47 3.24 3.50
N ALA A 235 1.65 2.20 4.32
CA ALA A 235 2.93 1.89 4.95
C ALA A 235 3.80 0.95 4.11
N THR A 236 3.23 0.30 3.10
CA THR A 236 3.85 -0.78 2.34
C THR A 236 3.88 -0.36 0.87
N PRO A 237 4.78 0.57 0.49
CA PRO A 237 4.75 1.17 -0.84
C PRO A 237 5.17 0.17 -1.94
N GLN A 238 5.75 -0.98 -1.59
CA GLN A 238 6.29 -1.96 -2.53
C GLN A 238 5.26 -2.39 -3.57
N ALA A 239 4.08 -2.81 -3.11
CA ALA A 239 3.07 -3.34 -4.01
C ALA A 239 2.43 -2.25 -4.90
N PRO A 240 2.04 -1.07 -4.38
CA PRO A 240 1.67 0.08 -5.21
C PRO A 240 2.78 0.51 -6.19
N LEU A 241 4.06 0.48 -5.78
CA LEU A 241 5.19 0.86 -6.63
C LEU A 241 5.47 -0.17 -7.74
N LEU A 242 5.32 -1.47 -7.46
CA LEU A 242 5.60 -2.58 -8.40
C LEU A 242 4.44 -2.90 -9.35
N ILE A 243 3.21 -2.85 -8.84
CA ILE A 243 2.00 -3.23 -9.61
C ILE A 243 1.59 -2.11 -10.55
N SER A 244 1.89 -0.86 -10.17
CA SER A 244 1.50 0.30 -10.94
C SER A 244 2.55 0.76 -11.96
N ILE A 245 3.70 0.10 -12.12
CA ILE A 245 4.85 0.63 -12.89
C ILE A 245 4.43 1.24 -14.25
N ILE A 246 3.40 0.70 -14.89
CA ILE A 246 2.90 1.08 -16.21
C ILE A 246 1.38 1.41 -16.24
N ASP A 247 0.66 1.27 -15.12
CA ASP A 247 -0.81 1.37 -15.06
C ASP A 247 -1.31 2.80 -14.80
N SER A 248 -2.56 3.08 -15.14
CA SER A 248 -3.31 4.33 -14.89
C SER A 248 -3.45 4.73 -13.42
N LEU A 249 -3.23 3.80 -12.47
CA LEU A 249 -3.15 4.08 -11.03
C LEU A 249 -1.73 4.39 -10.57
N SER A 250 -0.78 4.55 -11.50
CA SER A 250 0.58 4.81 -11.10
C SER A 250 0.76 6.21 -10.56
N PRO A 251 1.37 6.34 -9.37
CA PRO A 251 1.66 7.64 -8.82
C PRO A 251 2.72 8.37 -9.65
N ASN A 252 2.42 9.63 -9.99
CA ASN A 252 3.36 10.52 -10.68
C ASN A 252 4.29 11.23 -9.69
N PHE A 253 3.84 11.44 -8.45
CA PHE A 253 4.63 12.01 -7.36
C PHE A 253 4.56 11.15 -6.09
N VAL A 254 5.53 11.36 -5.20
CA VAL A 254 5.56 10.73 -3.87
C VAL A 254 5.71 11.79 -2.79
N LYS A 255 5.10 11.55 -1.64
CA LYS A 255 5.36 12.24 -0.38
C LYS A 255 5.75 11.21 0.68
N VAL A 256 6.93 11.36 1.28
CA VAL A 256 7.37 10.50 2.39
C VAL A 256 7.09 11.23 3.70
N LEU A 257 6.09 10.74 4.44
CA LEU A 257 5.73 11.27 5.76
C LEU A 257 6.74 10.83 6.81
N GLU A 258 7.23 11.79 7.59
CA GLU A 258 8.13 11.56 8.70
C GLU A 258 7.38 11.66 10.04
N PRO A 259 7.44 10.63 10.89
CA PRO A 259 6.74 10.66 12.16
C PRO A 259 7.37 11.71 13.10
N GLY A 260 6.63 12.09 14.14
CA GLY A 260 7.16 12.95 15.20
C GLY A 260 8.09 12.21 16.17
N ASP A 261 8.82 12.95 16.99
CA ASP A 261 9.86 12.41 17.90
C ASP A 261 9.37 11.38 18.92
N ALA A 262 8.05 11.32 19.19
CA ALA A 262 7.43 10.39 20.13
C ALA A 262 7.09 9.01 19.51
N TYR A 263 7.26 8.87 18.20
CA TYR A 263 7.09 7.61 17.48
C TYR A 263 8.25 6.66 17.76
N VAL A 264 7.93 5.37 17.84
CA VAL A 264 8.86 4.25 17.99
C VAL A 264 8.53 3.24 16.90
N GLY A 265 9.53 2.81 16.14
CA GLY A 265 9.35 1.94 14.98
C GLY A 265 10.42 0.88 14.83
N GLY A 266 10.59 0.41 13.59
CA GLY A 266 11.50 -0.69 13.27
C GLY A 266 12.94 -0.47 13.72
N ARG A 267 13.46 0.75 13.58
CA ARG A 267 14.82 1.10 13.99
C ARG A 267 15.03 0.95 15.50
N ASP A 268 14.05 1.34 16.30
CA ASP A 268 14.13 1.28 17.77
C ASP A 268 14.08 -0.17 18.28
N PHE A 269 13.28 -1.03 17.66
CA PHE A 269 13.12 -2.42 18.08
C PHE A 269 14.15 -3.38 17.47
N PHE A 270 14.60 -3.14 16.24
CA PHE A 270 15.42 -4.09 15.47
C PHE A 270 16.80 -3.56 15.08
N GLY A 271 17.18 -2.37 15.54
CA GLY A 271 18.54 -1.86 15.43
C GLY A 271 19.58 -2.71 16.19
N SER A 272 20.85 -2.36 16.05
CA SER A 272 21.97 -3.03 16.72
C SER A 272 21.80 -2.96 18.24
N ASN A 273 21.70 -4.11 18.93
CA ASN A 273 21.56 -4.26 20.38
C ASN A 273 20.25 -3.75 21.01
N SER A 274 19.09 -4.02 20.41
CA SER A 274 17.79 -3.74 21.05
C SER A 274 17.56 -4.60 22.29
N ALA A 275 17.40 -3.95 23.46
CA ALA A 275 17.02 -4.58 24.72
C ALA A 275 15.53 -4.94 24.82
N HIS A 276 14.76 -4.69 23.75
CA HIS A 276 13.30 -4.86 23.72
C HIS A 276 12.86 -6.19 23.08
N ILE A 277 13.78 -6.94 22.47
CA ILE A 277 13.48 -8.21 21.80
C ILE A 277 13.97 -9.38 22.63
N ASN A 278 13.09 -10.34 22.89
CA ASN A 278 13.42 -11.64 23.47
C ASN A 278 13.15 -12.74 22.44
N ILE A 279 14.08 -13.70 22.31
CA ILE A 279 13.94 -14.83 21.39
C ILE A 279 13.22 -15.96 22.11
N ILE A 280 12.14 -16.46 21.52
CA ILE A 280 11.42 -17.64 22.00
C ILE A 280 12.23 -18.88 21.59
N PRO A 281 12.61 -19.76 22.54
CA PRO A 281 13.35 -20.98 22.22
C PRO A 281 12.57 -21.86 21.21
N PRO A 282 13.24 -22.51 20.24
CA PRO A 282 12.55 -23.34 19.24
C PRO A 282 11.66 -24.44 19.85
N SER A 283 12.04 -25.00 21.00
CA SER A 283 11.25 -25.99 21.74
C SER A 283 9.93 -25.43 22.30
N GLU A 284 9.82 -24.11 22.44
CA GLU A 284 8.64 -23.40 22.96
C GLU A 284 7.77 -22.79 21.85
N VAL A 285 8.10 -23.07 20.58
CA VAL A 285 7.31 -22.64 19.42
C VAL A 285 6.35 -23.77 19.03
N PRO A 286 5.01 -23.57 19.11
CA PRO A 286 4.03 -24.56 18.71
C PRO A 286 4.06 -24.79 17.18
N THR A 287 4.39 -26.01 16.77
CA THR A 287 4.29 -26.46 15.37
C THR A 287 3.47 -27.74 15.28
N LYS A 288 3.20 -28.25 14.07
CA LYS A 288 2.54 -29.56 13.91
C LYS A 288 3.37 -30.69 14.54
N ASP A 289 4.69 -30.56 14.45
CA ASP A 289 5.66 -31.54 14.93
C ASP A 289 6.13 -31.25 16.37
N ASN A 290 5.75 -30.09 16.93
CA ASN A 290 6.03 -29.68 18.30
C ASN A 290 4.75 -29.13 18.97
N PRO A 291 3.76 -29.98 19.31
CA PRO A 291 2.61 -29.56 20.11
C PRO A 291 3.03 -29.32 21.56
N LEU A 292 2.65 -28.17 22.11
CA LEU A 292 2.93 -27.81 23.51
C LEU A 292 1.81 -28.34 24.40
N SER A 293 2.15 -29.06 25.47
CA SER A 293 1.15 -29.60 26.43
C SER A 293 0.98 -28.76 27.70
N HIS A 294 1.89 -27.82 27.93
CA HIS A 294 1.90 -26.92 29.09
C HIS A 294 2.37 -25.53 28.65
N PRO A 295 2.09 -24.47 29.44
CA PRO A 295 2.59 -23.14 29.13
C PRO A 295 4.13 -23.14 29.05
N PRO A 296 4.72 -22.52 28.02
CA PRO A 296 6.18 -22.40 27.90
C PRO A 296 6.76 -21.39 28.90
N SER A 297 8.05 -21.53 29.21
CA SER A 297 8.72 -20.68 30.19
C SER A 297 8.82 -19.22 29.73
N SER A 298 9.00 -18.99 28.42
CA SER A 298 8.99 -17.65 27.83
C SER A 298 7.62 -16.94 27.92
N LEU A 299 6.51 -17.69 27.92
CA LEU A 299 5.18 -17.09 28.16
C LEU A 299 5.05 -16.63 29.61
N LEU A 300 5.51 -17.44 30.58
CA LEU A 300 5.53 -17.06 31.99
C LEU A 300 6.37 -15.80 32.22
N ASP A 301 7.54 -15.73 31.60
CA ASP A 301 8.40 -14.54 31.65
C ASP A 301 7.71 -13.30 31.07
N ALA A 302 7.10 -13.42 29.88
CA ALA A 302 6.38 -12.33 29.25
C ALA A 302 5.21 -11.81 30.11
N LEU A 303 4.48 -12.72 30.78
CA LEU A 303 3.38 -12.36 31.69
C LEU A 303 3.91 -11.67 32.95
N ARG A 304 5.03 -12.12 33.53
CA ARG A 304 5.65 -11.45 34.70
C ARG A 304 6.11 -10.05 34.34
N ILE A 305 6.84 -9.87 33.24
CA ILE A 305 7.26 -8.55 32.74
C ILE A 305 6.06 -7.62 32.57
N PHE A 306 4.99 -8.11 31.93
CA PHE A 306 3.77 -7.34 31.76
C PHE A 306 3.18 -6.90 33.10
N MET A 307 3.10 -7.80 34.07
CA MET A 307 2.52 -7.51 35.38
C MET A 307 3.38 -6.58 36.24
N VAL A 308 4.71 -6.65 36.17
CA VAL A 308 5.59 -5.64 36.76
C VAL A 308 5.28 -4.27 36.14
N GLY A 309 5.15 -4.22 34.81
CA GLY A 309 4.74 -3.02 34.09
C GLY A 309 3.40 -2.46 34.58
N VAL A 310 2.33 -3.26 34.60
CA VAL A 310 1.02 -2.85 35.11
C VAL A 310 1.12 -2.30 36.54
N THR A 311 1.85 -2.99 37.41
CA THR A 311 2.00 -2.63 38.82
C THR A 311 2.67 -1.27 39.00
N VAL A 312 3.79 -1.03 38.31
CA VAL A 312 4.49 0.26 38.33
C VAL A 312 3.60 1.34 37.71
N GLY A 313 2.97 1.04 36.58
CA GLY A 313 2.12 1.98 35.87
C GLY A 313 0.96 2.50 36.69
N ILE A 314 0.23 1.62 37.40
CA ILE A 314 -0.87 2.02 38.29
C ILE A 314 -0.34 2.89 39.43
N SER A 315 0.80 2.52 40.01
CA SER A 315 1.39 3.23 41.15
C SER A 315 1.86 4.64 40.80
N GLU A 316 2.43 4.85 39.61
CA GLU A 316 2.97 6.14 39.19
C GLU A 316 1.91 7.05 38.56
N SER A 317 0.99 6.49 37.76
CA SER A 317 -0.01 7.29 37.05
C SER A 317 -1.27 7.60 37.86
N GLY A 318 -1.37 7.07 39.08
CA GLY A 318 -2.59 7.17 39.89
C GLY A 318 -3.80 6.52 39.21
N ASN A 319 -3.58 5.37 38.54
CA ASN A 319 -4.59 4.64 37.77
C ASN A 319 -5.17 5.41 36.56
N THR A 320 -4.35 6.22 35.89
CA THR A 320 -4.70 6.89 34.62
C THR A 320 -3.99 6.23 33.43
N GLY A 321 -4.67 6.14 32.28
CA GLY A 321 -4.18 5.41 31.11
C GLY A 321 -4.35 3.90 31.25
N ASN A 322 -3.66 3.14 30.40
CA ASN A 322 -3.75 1.69 30.38
C ASN A 322 -2.43 1.06 29.88
N ARG A 323 -2.24 -0.23 30.18
CA ARG A 323 -1.21 -1.08 29.60
C ARG A 323 -1.83 -2.36 29.09
N SER A 324 -1.38 -2.80 27.92
CA SER A 324 -1.89 -4.01 27.30
C SER A 324 -0.78 -4.95 26.87
N MET A 325 -1.15 -6.22 26.78
CA MET A 325 -0.35 -7.32 26.27
C MET A 325 -1.11 -8.01 25.12
N LEU A 326 -0.38 -8.38 24.09
CA LEU A 326 -0.88 -9.18 22.97
C LEU A 326 -0.21 -10.57 22.98
N VAL A 327 -1.02 -11.62 23.09
CA VAL A 327 -0.61 -13.02 22.95
C VAL A 327 -1.17 -13.54 21.63
N HIS A 328 -0.27 -13.76 20.67
CA HIS A 328 -0.64 -14.14 19.30
C HIS A 328 0.02 -15.47 18.88
N PRO A 329 -0.52 -16.62 19.31
CA PRO A 329 0.16 -17.90 19.17
C PRO A 329 0.03 -18.54 17.79
N SER A 330 -1.05 -18.25 17.03
CA SER A 330 -1.28 -18.88 15.71
C SER A 330 -2.34 -18.13 14.91
N HIS A 331 -2.62 -18.60 13.70
CA HIS A 331 -3.84 -18.27 12.95
C HIS A 331 -5.02 -19.18 13.34
N LEU A 332 -4.76 -20.30 14.03
CA LEU A 332 -5.77 -21.28 14.39
C LEU A 332 -6.48 -20.91 15.69
N THR A 333 -7.82 -20.82 15.62
CA THR A 333 -8.67 -20.52 16.80
C THR A 333 -8.54 -21.53 17.94
N SER A 334 -8.13 -22.78 17.68
CA SER A 334 -7.90 -23.78 18.73
C SER A 334 -6.74 -23.41 19.65
N GLN A 335 -5.63 -22.93 19.10
CA GLN A 335 -4.46 -22.53 19.88
C GLN A 335 -4.73 -21.24 20.68
N HIS A 336 -5.59 -20.34 20.19
CA HIS A 336 -6.00 -19.17 20.98
C HIS A 336 -6.69 -19.58 22.28
N LYS A 337 -7.60 -20.55 22.20
CA LYS A 337 -8.34 -21.06 23.36
C LYS A 337 -7.42 -21.72 24.39
N GLU A 338 -6.43 -22.46 23.91
CA GLU A 338 -5.43 -23.12 24.74
C GLU A 338 -4.57 -22.10 25.49
N TYR A 339 -3.97 -21.14 24.78
CA TYR A 339 -3.20 -20.05 25.40
C TYR A 339 -4.05 -19.20 26.34
N TYR A 340 -5.32 -18.94 26.01
CA TYR A 340 -6.23 -18.21 26.89
C TYR A 340 -6.49 -18.97 28.18
N GLY A 341 -6.69 -20.29 28.09
CA GLY A 341 -6.79 -21.18 29.24
C GLY A 341 -5.54 -21.12 30.12
N TRP A 342 -4.35 -21.24 29.52
CA TRP A 342 -3.08 -21.16 30.24
C TRP A 342 -2.90 -19.81 30.95
N VAL A 343 -3.10 -18.69 30.24
CA VAL A 343 -2.97 -17.34 30.82
C VAL A 343 -3.91 -17.18 32.01
N ARG A 344 -5.16 -17.64 31.93
CA ARG A 344 -6.10 -17.59 33.06
C ARG A 344 -5.64 -18.44 34.23
N SER A 345 -5.25 -19.69 34.00
CA SER A 345 -4.78 -20.58 35.08
C SER A 345 -3.54 -20.03 35.78
N ILE A 346 -2.59 -19.47 35.02
CA ILE A 346 -1.40 -18.80 35.57
C ILE A 346 -1.81 -17.59 36.43
N PHE A 347 -2.71 -16.75 35.92
CA PHE A 347 -3.19 -15.57 36.65
C PHE A 347 -3.90 -15.93 37.96
N ASP A 348 -4.80 -16.92 37.92
CA ASP A 348 -5.54 -17.38 39.09
C ASP A 348 -4.58 -17.94 40.15
N GLU A 349 -3.57 -18.71 39.73
CA GLU A 349 -2.56 -19.28 40.62
C GLU A 349 -1.65 -18.21 41.24
N TRP A 350 -1.11 -17.29 40.43
CA TRP A 350 -0.32 -16.18 40.95
C TRP A 350 -1.12 -15.30 41.92
N HIS A 351 -2.41 -15.06 41.63
CA HIS A 351 -3.28 -14.30 42.52
C HIS A 351 -3.51 -15.02 43.87
N ARG A 352 -3.67 -16.35 43.83
CA ARG A 352 -3.76 -17.20 45.02
C ARG A 352 -2.48 -17.12 45.85
N CYS A 353 -1.32 -17.34 45.23
CA CYS A 353 -0.02 -17.31 45.91
C CYS A 353 0.28 -15.93 46.54
N LEU A 354 -0.02 -14.84 45.84
CA LEU A 354 0.15 -13.48 46.39
C LEU A 354 -0.75 -13.18 47.60
N SER A 355 -1.84 -13.94 47.78
CA SER A 355 -2.75 -13.84 48.92
C SER A 355 -2.33 -14.69 50.12
N LEU A 356 -1.29 -15.50 49.99
CA LEU A 356 -0.69 -16.26 51.10
C LEU A 356 0.05 -15.33 52.06
N ARG A 357 0.45 -15.89 53.21
CA ARG A 357 1.24 -15.18 54.22
C ARG A 357 2.64 -14.84 53.68
N ASP A 358 3.25 -13.79 54.21
CA ASP A 358 4.57 -13.32 53.74
C ASP A 358 5.71 -14.31 54.01
N ASP A 359 5.52 -15.23 54.97
CA ASP A 359 6.45 -16.32 55.31
C ASP A 359 6.21 -17.62 54.52
N ASP A 360 5.22 -17.64 53.63
CA ASP A 360 4.88 -18.83 52.83
C ASP A 360 5.91 -19.05 51.69
N PRO A 361 6.50 -20.25 51.56
CA PRO A 361 7.49 -20.55 50.52
C PRO A 361 7.00 -20.26 49.10
N ASP A 362 5.74 -20.61 48.77
CA ASP A 362 5.19 -20.44 47.42
C ASP A 362 5.11 -18.94 47.04
N LYS A 363 4.80 -18.09 48.03
CA LYS A 363 4.75 -16.64 47.83
C LYS A 363 6.16 -16.07 47.67
N ILE A 364 7.11 -16.53 48.48
CA ILE A 364 8.51 -16.08 48.41
C ILE A 364 9.11 -16.43 47.04
N ASP A 365 8.90 -17.65 46.57
CA ASP A 365 9.39 -18.10 45.26
C ASP A 365 8.79 -17.28 44.13
N LEU A 366 7.47 -17.06 44.14
CA LEU A 366 6.81 -16.22 43.15
C LEU A 366 7.33 -14.76 43.16
N LEU A 367 7.56 -14.19 44.35
CA LEU A 367 8.13 -12.84 44.47
C LEU A 367 9.58 -12.77 43.96
N ASN A 368 10.36 -13.84 44.11
CA ASN A 368 11.71 -13.92 43.54
C ASN A 368 11.65 -13.97 42.01
N GLU A 369 10.74 -14.74 41.41
CA GLU A 369 10.54 -14.73 39.95
C GLU A 369 10.12 -13.34 39.44
N PHE A 370 9.21 -12.65 40.15
CA PHE A 370 8.85 -11.27 39.82
C PHE A 370 10.02 -10.30 39.95
N ARG A 371 10.93 -10.54 40.90
CA ARG A 371 12.15 -9.73 41.10
C ARG A 371 13.11 -9.88 39.93
N GLU A 372 13.23 -11.08 39.34
CA GLU A 372 14.03 -11.29 38.13
C GLU A 372 13.48 -10.50 36.95
N SER A 373 12.17 -10.61 36.67
CA SER A 373 11.52 -9.83 35.61
C SER A 373 11.59 -8.32 35.88
N TYR A 374 11.47 -7.89 37.15
CA TYR A 374 11.69 -6.49 37.55
C TYR A 374 13.09 -6.02 37.20
N ASN A 375 14.13 -6.80 37.53
CA ASN A 375 15.51 -6.44 37.25
C ASN A 375 15.76 -6.30 35.75
N GLN A 376 15.20 -7.22 34.94
CA GLN A 376 15.27 -7.13 33.48
C GLN A 376 14.58 -5.87 32.96
N LEU A 377 13.42 -5.50 33.50
CA LEU A 377 12.69 -4.31 33.10
C LEU A 377 13.41 -3.01 33.49
N ASN A 378 14.06 -3.01 34.66
CA ASN A 378 14.83 -1.90 35.20
C ASN A 378 16.09 -1.55 34.36
N THR A 379 16.49 -2.43 33.44
CA THR A 379 17.59 -2.14 32.48
C THR A 379 17.18 -1.12 31.40
N THR A 380 15.89 -0.97 31.12
CA THR A 380 15.37 -0.11 30.04
C THR A 380 14.49 1.04 30.53
N THR A 381 14.17 1.08 31.82
CA THR A 381 13.42 2.18 32.45
C THR A 381 13.77 2.28 33.92
N VAL A 382 13.67 3.48 34.48
CA VAL A 382 13.85 3.68 35.93
C VAL A 382 12.58 3.21 36.63
N LEU A 383 12.70 2.26 37.56
CA LEU A 383 11.58 1.74 38.34
C LEU A 383 11.67 2.13 39.82
N PRO A 384 10.53 2.31 40.52
CA PRO A 384 10.51 2.35 41.98
C PRO A 384 11.05 1.04 42.56
N SER A 385 11.74 1.10 43.71
CA SER A 385 12.30 -0.08 44.38
C SER A 385 11.27 -1.21 44.52
N PHE A 386 11.67 -2.45 44.25
CA PHE A 386 10.78 -3.62 44.27
C PHE A 386 9.90 -3.68 45.54
N ASP A 387 10.49 -3.44 46.72
CA ASP A 387 9.76 -3.49 48.00
C ASP A 387 8.59 -2.48 48.10
N LYS A 388 8.63 -1.37 47.35
CA LYS A 388 7.53 -0.39 47.29
C LYS A 388 6.37 -0.84 46.42
N ILE A 389 6.60 -1.76 45.47
CA ILE A 389 5.59 -2.20 44.51
C ILE A 389 4.99 -3.58 44.87
N ILE A 390 5.61 -4.34 45.77
CA ILE A 390 5.14 -5.68 46.20
C ILE A 390 3.64 -5.66 46.56
N ASN A 391 3.23 -4.70 47.38
CA ASN A 391 1.84 -4.59 47.86
C ASN A 391 0.85 -4.19 46.75
N SER A 392 1.33 -3.61 45.65
CA SER A 392 0.52 -3.16 44.52
C SER A 392 0.22 -4.30 43.53
N PHE A 393 0.94 -5.43 43.56
CA PHE A 393 0.67 -6.54 42.63
C PHE A 393 -0.77 -7.04 42.77
N SER A 394 -1.27 -7.24 43.99
CA SER A 394 -2.66 -7.66 44.24
C SER A 394 -3.69 -6.74 43.56
N ILE A 395 -3.45 -5.43 43.56
CA ILE A 395 -4.30 -4.44 42.86
C ILE A 395 -4.12 -4.57 41.34
N ALA A 396 -2.89 -4.69 40.85
CA ALA A 396 -2.60 -4.85 39.43
C ALA A 396 -3.31 -6.06 38.82
N PHE A 397 -3.33 -7.21 39.50
CA PHE A 397 -4.07 -8.40 39.06
C PHE A 397 -5.58 -8.13 38.96
N LYS A 398 -6.18 -7.51 39.98
CA LYS A 398 -7.62 -7.15 40.00
C LYS A 398 -7.99 -6.09 38.95
N SER A 399 -7.02 -5.26 38.57
CA SER A 399 -7.14 -4.22 37.56
C SER A 399 -6.79 -4.69 36.15
N THR A 400 -6.49 -5.99 35.96
CA THR A 400 -6.15 -6.57 34.65
C THR A 400 -7.27 -7.47 34.14
N GLN A 401 -7.67 -7.28 32.87
CA GLN A 401 -8.70 -8.08 32.21
C GLN A 401 -8.10 -8.92 31.08
N ILE A 402 -8.43 -10.21 31.05
CA ILE A 402 -8.00 -11.14 30.01
C ILE A 402 -9.16 -11.36 29.04
N VAL A 403 -8.92 -11.19 27.75
CA VAL A 403 -9.94 -11.28 26.69
C VAL A 403 -9.46 -12.21 25.58
N GLU A 404 -10.28 -13.20 25.24
CA GLU A 404 -10.09 -14.04 24.06
C GLU A 404 -10.66 -13.33 22.82
N VAL A 405 -9.83 -13.14 21.79
CA VAL A 405 -10.19 -12.38 20.58
C VAL A 405 -10.16 -13.30 19.34
N ASN A 406 -11.32 -13.88 19.00
CA ASN A 406 -11.45 -14.88 17.92
C ASN A 406 -12.34 -14.47 16.75
N ALA A 407 -11.90 -14.78 15.51
CA ALA A 407 -12.62 -14.51 14.27
C ALA A 407 -14.02 -15.16 14.17
N ARG A 408 -14.33 -16.15 15.01
CA ARG A 408 -15.60 -16.91 14.96
C ARG A 408 -16.85 -16.07 15.17
N THR A 409 -16.74 -14.90 15.81
CA THR A 409 -17.88 -14.01 16.06
C THR A 409 -18.14 -13.00 14.95
N ASN A 410 -17.35 -12.98 13.86
CA ASN A 410 -17.44 -12.00 12.75
C ASN A 410 -17.46 -10.52 13.20
N LYS A 411 -17.08 -10.24 14.45
CA LYS A 411 -17.03 -8.89 15.04
C LYS A 411 -15.76 -8.77 15.86
N THR A 412 -14.93 -7.78 15.50
CA THR A 412 -13.88 -7.28 16.37
C THR A 412 -14.54 -6.77 17.65
N PRO A 413 -14.18 -7.27 18.84
CA PRO A 413 -14.76 -6.76 20.08
C PRO A 413 -14.34 -5.30 20.27
N ALA A 414 -15.32 -4.44 20.58
CA ALA A 414 -15.03 -3.09 21.02
C ALA A 414 -14.47 -3.18 22.45
N ILE A 415 -13.19 -2.86 22.61
CA ILE A 415 -12.53 -2.84 23.92
C ILE A 415 -12.65 -1.43 24.47
N ASP A 416 -13.29 -1.29 25.61
CA ASP A 416 -13.32 -0.04 26.37
C ASP A 416 -12.03 0.06 27.20
N TRP A 417 -10.98 0.61 26.60
CA TRP A 417 -9.65 0.73 27.22
C TRP A 417 -9.65 1.53 28.52
N GLN A 418 -10.68 2.33 28.80
CA GLN A 418 -10.81 3.12 30.02
C GLN A 418 -11.39 2.32 31.20
N HIS A 419 -12.00 1.16 30.93
CA HIS A 419 -12.69 0.37 31.97
C HIS A 419 -11.72 -0.33 32.94
N LYS A 420 -10.54 -0.74 32.45
CA LYS A 420 -9.50 -1.42 33.21
C LYS A 420 -8.13 -0.88 32.83
N TYR A 421 -7.20 -0.89 33.78
CA TYR A 421 -5.83 -0.45 33.50
C TYR A 421 -5.05 -1.50 32.69
N GLY A 422 -5.10 -2.77 33.12
CA GLY A 422 -4.39 -3.87 32.47
C GLY A 422 -5.28 -4.63 31.48
N TRP A 423 -4.75 -4.97 30.31
CA TRP A 423 -5.45 -5.79 29.31
C TRP A 423 -4.55 -6.87 28.74
N ILE A 424 -5.00 -8.12 28.69
CA ILE A 424 -4.32 -9.20 27.97
C ILE A 424 -5.25 -9.71 26.87
N LEU A 425 -4.83 -9.53 25.62
CA LEU A 425 -5.56 -10.00 24.46
C LEU A 425 -4.92 -11.29 23.96
N VAL A 426 -5.70 -12.37 23.93
CA VAL A 426 -5.25 -13.66 23.41
C VAL A 426 -6.02 -13.98 22.14
N GLY A 427 -5.36 -13.99 20.99
CA GLY A 427 -6.05 -14.29 19.74
C GLY A 427 -5.35 -13.88 18.47
N GLY A 428 -6.12 -13.86 17.37
CA GLY A 428 -5.64 -13.57 16.01
C GLY A 428 -6.24 -12.31 15.38
N ILE A 429 -7.43 -11.86 15.82
CA ILE A 429 -8.07 -10.65 15.27
C ILE A 429 -7.30 -9.37 15.62
N ALA A 430 -6.52 -9.34 16.71
CA ALA A 430 -5.70 -8.16 17.01
C ALA A 430 -4.65 -7.84 15.91
N VAL A 431 -4.50 -8.74 14.94
CA VAL A 431 -3.69 -8.57 13.73
C VAL A 431 -4.51 -8.07 12.53
N ASP A 432 -5.85 -8.13 12.57
CA ASP A 432 -6.69 -7.59 11.50
C ASP A 432 -6.38 -6.10 11.28
N ARG A 433 -6.19 -5.75 10.01
CA ARG A 433 -5.85 -4.40 9.53
C ARG A 433 -6.82 -3.37 10.12
N GLY A 434 -6.28 -2.35 10.80
CA GLY A 434 -7.07 -1.25 11.38
C GLY A 434 -7.40 -1.36 12.88
N PHE A 435 -7.18 -2.50 13.54
CA PHE A 435 -7.33 -2.59 15.00
C PHE A 435 -6.11 -1.97 15.72
N THR A 436 -6.35 -1.01 16.60
CA THR A 436 -5.30 -0.37 17.41
C THR A 436 -5.35 -0.89 18.84
N VAL A 437 -4.23 -1.42 19.32
CA VAL A 437 -4.07 -1.92 20.70
C VAL A 437 -3.50 -0.79 21.56
N GLU A 438 -4.34 -0.12 22.33
CA GLU A 438 -3.92 1.01 23.18
C GLU A 438 -3.04 0.51 24.34
N GLY A 439 -1.97 1.25 24.65
CA GLY A 439 -1.07 0.92 25.76
C GLY A 439 -0.25 -0.37 25.59
N LEU A 440 -0.08 -0.88 24.35
CA LEU A 440 0.63 -2.15 24.13
C LEU A 440 2.09 -2.06 24.59
N THR A 441 2.42 -2.83 25.62
CA THR A 441 3.75 -2.95 26.23
C THR A 441 4.37 -4.31 25.96
N VAL A 442 3.62 -5.42 26.04
CA VAL A 442 4.20 -6.76 25.81
C VAL A 442 3.52 -7.46 24.63
N THR A 443 4.31 -7.96 23.69
CA THR A 443 3.85 -8.78 22.56
C THR A 443 4.52 -10.15 22.65
N TYR A 444 3.73 -11.22 22.67
CA TYR A 444 4.21 -12.60 22.67
C TYR A 444 3.69 -13.33 21.43
N MET A 445 4.59 -13.66 20.50
CA MET A 445 4.25 -14.22 19.20
C MET A 445 5.12 -15.46 18.88
N PRO A 446 4.76 -16.63 19.43
CA PRO A 446 5.48 -17.90 19.28
C PRO A 446 5.10 -18.57 17.94
N ARG A 447 5.31 -17.87 16.83
CA ARG A 447 4.92 -18.40 15.52
C ARG A 447 5.85 -17.90 14.44
N GLY A 448 6.10 -18.78 13.48
CA GLY A 448 6.79 -18.45 12.25
C GLY A 448 5.98 -17.50 11.35
N ILE A 449 6.64 -17.10 10.27
CA ILE A 449 6.15 -16.12 9.29
C ILE A 449 4.85 -16.61 8.61
N GLY A 450 4.69 -17.93 8.39
CA GLY A 450 3.64 -18.52 7.55
C GLY A 450 4.01 -18.45 6.05
N VAL A 451 3.07 -18.78 5.15
CA VAL A 451 3.26 -18.53 3.70
C VAL A 451 3.32 -17.00 3.51
N GLY A 452 4.52 -16.50 3.23
CA GLY A 452 4.95 -15.14 3.54
C GLY A 452 4.63 -14.11 2.46
N ASN A 453 3.98 -13.02 2.87
CA ASN A 453 4.02 -11.74 2.17
C ASN A 453 4.62 -10.71 3.14
N ALA A 454 5.53 -9.83 2.71
CA ALA A 454 6.11 -8.77 3.54
C ALA A 454 5.06 -7.91 4.27
N ASP A 455 3.95 -7.65 3.59
CA ASP A 455 2.74 -6.99 4.10
C ASP A 455 2.14 -7.67 5.34
N THR A 456 2.22 -9.01 5.40
CA THR A 456 1.72 -9.80 6.54
C THR A 456 2.62 -9.67 7.78
N ILE A 457 3.92 -9.42 7.60
CA ILE A 457 4.86 -9.18 8.70
C ILE A 457 4.64 -7.76 9.27
N GLN A 458 4.52 -6.74 8.42
CA GLN A 458 4.28 -5.36 8.85
C GLN A 458 3.00 -5.20 9.68
N GLN A 459 1.93 -5.88 9.28
CA GLN A 459 0.65 -5.78 10.00
C GLN A 459 0.67 -6.42 11.38
N ARG A 460 1.64 -7.31 11.63
CA ARG A 460 1.89 -7.91 12.95
C ARG A 460 2.71 -6.98 13.86
N ALA A 461 3.36 -5.94 13.33
CA ALA A 461 4.16 -4.98 14.10
C ALA A 461 3.32 -3.97 14.89
N ARG A 462 2.33 -4.44 15.67
CA ARG A 462 1.47 -3.60 16.53
C ARG A 462 2.22 -2.90 17.66
N PHE A 463 3.44 -3.35 17.93
CA PHE A 463 4.36 -2.75 18.89
C PHE A 463 5.07 -1.49 18.34
N PHE A 464 4.89 -1.11 17.07
CA PHE A 464 5.26 0.22 16.58
C PHE A 464 4.23 1.28 16.99
N GLY A 465 4.52 2.56 16.76
CA GLY A 465 3.60 3.68 17.03
C GLY A 465 4.12 4.68 18.05
N TYR A 466 3.24 5.58 18.51
CA TYR A 466 3.56 6.62 19.48
C TYR A 466 3.67 6.04 20.90
N LYS A 467 4.86 5.56 21.24
CA LYS A 467 5.14 4.79 22.47
C LYS A 467 6.35 5.26 23.26
N LYS A 468 7.05 6.32 22.82
CA LYS A 468 8.34 6.71 23.40
C LYS A 468 8.29 6.95 24.91
N ASN A 469 7.18 7.48 25.41
CA ASN A 469 6.94 7.70 26.84
C ASN A 469 6.87 6.41 27.67
N TYR A 470 6.63 5.24 27.06
CA TYR A 470 6.61 3.95 27.75
C TYR A 470 7.45 2.87 27.04
N LEU A 471 8.34 3.25 26.12
CA LEU A 471 9.24 2.33 25.40
C LEU A 471 10.07 1.46 26.34
N GLY A 472 10.50 2.04 27.46
CA GLY A 472 11.22 1.32 28.49
C GLY A 472 10.46 0.13 29.10
N PHE A 473 9.13 0.07 28.95
CA PHE A 473 8.29 -1.05 29.35
C PHE A 473 8.04 -2.07 28.22
N CYS A 474 8.50 -1.80 26.99
CA CYS A 474 8.17 -2.63 25.84
C CYS A 474 8.99 -3.94 25.78
N ARG A 475 8.24 -5.06 25.80
CA ARG A 475 8.54 -6.49 25.57
C ARG A 475 8.11 -7.01 24.20
N VAL A 476 8.98 -7.51 23.32
CA VAL A 476 8.55 -8.29 22.14
C VAL A 476 9.24 -9.66 22.13
N TYR A 477 8.45 -10.72 22.21
CA TYR A 477 8.91 -12.11 22.18
C TYR A 477 8.59 -12.70 20.81
N LEU A 478 9.64 -13.09 20.08
CA LEU A 478 9.57 -13.59 18.71
C LEU A 478 10.36 -14.89 18.57
N GLU A 479 9.91 -15.78 17.69
CA GLU A 479 10.78 -16.84 17.16
C GLU A 479 11.91 -16.23 16.29
N GLN A 480 13.07 -16.91 16.26
CA GLN A 480 14.24 -16.52 15.47
C GLN A 480 13.91 -16.20 13.99
N SER A 481 13.14 -17.06 13.31
CA SER A 481 12.77 -16.86 11.90
C SER A 481 11.99 -15.56 11.68
N THR A 482 11.03 -15.26 12.56
CA THR A 482 10.23 -14.03 12.53
C THR A 482 11.07 -12.80 12.87
N LEU A 483 12.02 -12.90 13.80
CA LEU A 483 12.96 -11.83 14.12
C LEU A 483 13.82 -11.45 12.91
N ASP A 484 14.40 -12.44 12.23
CA ASP A 484 15.25 -12.20 11.06
C ASP A 484 14.44 -11.58 9.91
N ALA A 485 13.18 -12.01 9.75
CA ALA A 485 12.28 -11.41 8.77
C ALA A 485 11.94 -9.94 9.11
N PHE A 486 11.70 -9.59 10.37
CA PHE A 486 11.52 -8.20 10.78
C PHE A 486 12.77 -7.36 10.54
N ARG A 487 13.97 -7.86 10.83
CA ARG A 487 15.23 -7.15 10.57
C ARG A 487 15.42 -6.87 9.09
N ASN A 488 15.24 -7.88 8.25
CA ASN A 488 15.34 -7.73 6.79
C ASN A 488 14.31 -6.73 6.27
N TYR A 489 13.08 -6.82 6.78
CA TYR A 489 12.01 -5.89 6.44
C TYR A 489 12.36 -4.45 6.83
N VAL A 490 12.86 -4.20 8.04
CA VAL A 490 13.21 -2.83 8.49
C VAL A 490 14.34 -2.26 7.65
N MET A 491 15.39 -3.04 7.37
CA MET A 491 16.47 -2.57 6.49
C MET A 491 15.94 -2.20 5.11
N HIS A 492 15.03 -3.01 4.58
CA HIS A 492 14.42 -2.79 3.28
C HIS A 492 13.48 -1.58 3.24
N GLU A 493 12.62 -1.40 4.24
CA GLU A 493 11.76 -0.22 4.38
C GLU A 493 12.59 1.06 4.38
N GLU A 494 13.71 1.07 5.12
CA GLU A 494 14.58 2.24 5.20
C GLU A 494 15.28 2.56 3.88
N ASP A 495 15.70 1.55 3.13
CA ASP A 495 16.28 1.77 1.82
C ASP A 495 15.26 2.34 0.83
N ILE A 496 14.05 1.77 0.74
CA ILE A 496 12.99 2.33 -0.12
C ILE A 496 12.67 3.76 0.29
N ARG A 497 12.49 4.03 1.58
CA ARG A 497 12.16 5.38 2.06
C ARG A 497 13.25 6.38 1.72
N ARG A 498 14.53 6.01 1.85
CA ARG A 498 15.66 6.85 1.44
C ARG A 498 15.57 7.18 -0.05
N GLN A 499 15.38 6.18 -0.91
CA GLN A 499 15.26 6.41 -2.36
C GLN A 499 14.03 7.29 -2.70
N LEU A 500 12.87 7.05 -2.09
CA LEU A 500 11.68 7.86 -2.33
C LEU A 500 11.87 9.32 -1.89
N LYS A 501 12.59 9.57 -0.79
CA LYS A 501 12.95 10.93 -0.35
C LYS A 501 13.88 11.63 -1.35
N GLU A 502 14.86 10.92 -1.90
CA GLU A 502 15.75 11.46 -2.92
C GLU A 502 14.95 11.91 -4.16
N ILE A 503 13.93 11.16 -4.56
CA ILE A 503 13.04 11.56 -5.65
C ILE A 503 12.13 12.71 -5.29
N GLU A 504 11.51 12.66 -4.10
CA GLU A 504 10.70 13.77 -3.59
C GLU A 504 11.47 15.08 -3.62
N ALA A 505 12.74 15.07 -3.17
CA ALA A 505 13.62 16.23 -3.15
C ALA A 505 14.07 16.67 -4.54
N SER A 506 14.25 15.73 -5.48
CA SER A 506 14.64 16.04 -6.85
C SER A 506 13.50 16.58 -7.73
N ASN A 507 12.26 16.57 -7.23
CA ASN A 507 11.03 16.91 -7.98
C ASN A 507 10.87 16.15 -9.31
N LYS A 508 11.54 15.00 -9.45
CA LYS A 508 11.37 14.14 -10.62
C LYS A 508 10.08 13.35 -10.46
N SER A 509 9.41 13.08 -11.58
CA SER A 509 8.30 12.14 -11.58
C SER A 509 8.76 10.80 -11.03
N LEU A 510 7.93 10.18 -10.20
CA LEU A 510 8.16 8.84 -9.65
C LEU A 510 8.31 7.80 -10.77
N ASN A 511 7.80 8.08 -11.99
CA ASN A 511 8.06 7.29 -13.19
C ASN A 511 9.56 7.14 -13.50
N SER A 512 10.39 8.12 -13.14
CA SER A 512 11.85 8.05 -13.30
C SER A 512 12.53 7.19 -12.23
N TRP A 513 12.01 7.18 -11.00
CA TRP A 513 12.50 6.26 -9.96
C TRP A 513 12.29 4.81 -10.34
N LYS A 514 11.12 4.48 -10.93
CA LYS A 514 10.84 3.12 -11.39
C LYS A 514 11.91 2.58 -12.33
N ARG A 515 12.46 3.44 -13.20
CA ARG A 515 13.59 3.11 -14.07
C ARG A 515 14.81 2.77 -13.25
N ALA A 516 15.21 3.66 -12.33
CA ALA A 516 16.34 3.42 -11.44
C ALA A 516 16.15 2.15 -10.58
N PHE A 517 15.00 1.98 -9.93
CA PHE A 517 14.70 0.80 -9.11
C PHE A 517 14.84 -0.53 -9.89
N LEU A 518 14.43 -0.56 -11.17
CA LEU A 518 14.60 -1.73 -12.04
C LEU A 518 16.03 -1.88 -12.58
N LEU A 519 16.75 -0.78 -12.80
CA LEU A 519 18.05 -0.72 -13.51
C LEU A 519 19.28 -0.64 -12.61
N ASP A 520 19.13 -0.29 -11.34
CA ASP A 520 20.28 -0.11 -10.44
C ASP A 520 20.76 -1.49 -9.95
N LEU A 521 21.70 -2.04 -10.73
CA LEU A 521 22.28 -3.39 -10.57
C LEU A 521 23.34 -3.47 -9.47
N GLU A 522 23.81 -2.32 -8.94
CA GLU A 522 24.83 -2.27 -7.90
C GLU A 522 24.22 -2.28 -6.47
N LEU A 523 22.95 -1.89 -6.33
CA LEU A 523 22.22 -1.90 -5.06
C LEU A 523 21.55 -3.27 -4.83
N LYS A 524 22.38 -4.27 -4.55
CA LYS A 524 21.97 -5.66 -4.25
C LYS A 524 21.10 -5.96 -3.00
N PRO A 525 20.81 -5.08 -2.02
CA PRO A 525 20.15 -5.55 -0.78
C PRO A 525 18.66 -5.92 -0.92
N CYS A 526 17.96 -5.44 -1.95
CA CYS A 526 16.49 -5.37 -1.93
C CYS A 526 15.78 -6.34 -2.89
N ARG A 527 16.48 -7.11 -3.73
CA ARG A 527 15.82 -7.86 -4.81
C ARG A 527 15.25 -9.20 -4.37
N ASP A 528 15.97 -9.96 -3.54
CA ASP A 528 15.54 -11.32 -3.21
C ASP A 528 14.39 -11.36 -2.20
N SER A 529 14.30 -10.41 -1.26
CA SER A 529 13.21 -10.34 -0.26
C SER A 529 11.95 -9.63 -0.76
N VAL A 530 12.08 -8.76 -1.77
CA VAL A 530 10.95 -8.02 -2.36
C VAL A 530 10.28 -8.82 -3.44
N LEU A 531 11.01 -9.67 -4.16
CA LEU A 531 10.47 -10.40 -5.30
C LEU A 531 9.79 -11.73 -4.93
N GLU A 532 9.62 -12.08 -3.65
CA GLU A 532 8.70 -13.14 -3.19
C GLU A 532 7.21 -12.84 -3.47
N PHE A 533 6.90 -11.93 -4.40
CA PHE A 533 5.54 -11.80 -4.93
C PHE A 533 5.27 -12.89 -5.97
N ASP A 534 4.03 -13.39 -5.99
CA ASP A 534 3.45 -14.33 -6.98
C ASP A 534 3.72 -14.01 -8.47
N TYR A 535 4.21 -12.80 -8.80
CA TYR A 535 4.59 -12.39 -10.15
C TYR A 535 5.72 -13.23 -10.76
N MET A 536 6.56 -13.85 -9.93
CA MET A 536 7.74 -14.61 -10.35
C MET A 536 7.45 -16.02 -10.88
N HIS A 537 6.22 -16.49 -10.78
CA HIS A 537 5.84 -17.81 -11.30
C HIS A 537 5.55 -17.83 -12.81
N THR A 538 5.57 -16.67 -13.49
CA THR A 538 5.27 -16.58 -14.92
C THR A 538 6.49 -16.95 -15.76
N LYS A 539 6.52 -18.17 -16.30
CA LYS A 539 7.59 -18.60 -17.22
C LYS A 539 7.37 -18.01 -18.62
N PHE A 540 8.22 -17.07 -19.04
CA PHE A 540 8.35 -16.69 -20.45
C PHE A 540 9.49 -17.48 -21.10
N SER A 541 9.18 -18.68 -21.60
CA SER A 541 10.11 -19.45 -22.43
C SER A 541 9.51 -19.57 -23.82
N ASP A 542 10.26 -19.11 -24.83
CA ASP A 542 9.86 -19.13 -26.23
C ASP A 542 8.43 -18.61 -26.43
N LYS A 543 8.18 -17.41 -25.89
CA LYS A 543 6.84 -16.84 -25.85
C LYS A 543 6.85 -15.35 -26.20
N TRP A 544 5.84 -14.94 -26.97
CA TRP A 544 5.51 -13.54 -27.15
C TRP A 544 4.75 -13.01 -25.94
N VAL A 545 5.24 -11.90 -25.39
CA VAL A 545 4.50 -10.99 -24.52
C VAL A 545 3.75 -10.01 -25.42
N VAL A 546 2.45 -10.24 -25.60
CA VAL A 546 1.58 -9.42 -26.46
C VAL A 546 0.54 -8.72 -25.60
N PRO A 547 0.47 -7.38 -25.61
CA PRO A 547 -0.61 -6.66 -24.94
C PRO A 547 -1.96 -6.96 -25.60
N LYS A 548 -2.99 -7.22 -24.80
CA LYS A 548 -4.40 -7.15 -25.21
C LYS A 548 -4.72 -5.73 -25.68
N ILE A 549 -5.46 -5.61 -26.77
CA ILE A 549 -5.87 -4.32 -27.31
C ILE A 549 -7.02 -3.76 -26.48
N THR A 550 -6.75 -2.74 -25.68
CA THR A 550 -7.71 -2.01 -24.83
C THR A 550 -7.93 -0.59 -25.35
N TYR A 551 -8.90 0.15 -24.80
CA TYR A 551 -9.09 1.58 -25.08
C TYR A 551 -8.18 2.45 -24.19
N PRO A 552 -7.08 3.03 -24.71
CA PRO A 552 -6.32 4.04 -23.99
C PRO A 552 -7.01 5.41 -23.98
N SER A 553 -6.70 6.24 -22.98
CA SER A 553 -7.05 7.66 -23.02
C SER A 553 -6.20 8.39 -24.07
N GLU A 554 -6.71 9.51 -24.60
CA GLU A 554 -5.97 10.30 -25.61
C GLU A 554 -4.59 10.74 -25.11
N ALA A 555 -4.50 11.18 -23.85
CA ALA A 555 -3.23 11.55 -23.22
C ALA A 555 -2.20 10.40 -23.25
N VAL A 556 -2.64 9.16 -22.95
CA VAL A 556 -1.77 7.98 -23.00
C VAL A 556 -1.32 7.66 -24.43
N VAL A 557 -2.21 7.84 -25.42
CA VAL A 557 -1.84 7.62 -26.83
C VAL A 557 -0.80 8.63 -27.28
N ILE A 558 -0.97 9.91 -26.95
CA ILE A 558 -0.02 10.97 -27.30
C ILE A 558 1.35 10.70 -26.65
N ASP A 559 1.38 10.39 -25.34
CA ASP A 559 2.62 10.09 -24.62
C ASP A 559 3.36 8.88 -25.22
N ASN A 560 2.63 7.82 -25.54
CA ASN A 560 3.22 6.63 -26.15
C ASN A 560 3.67 6.88 -27.59
N GLN A 561 2.94 7.68 -28.37
CA GLN A 561 3.34 8.06 -29.72
C GLN A 561 4.66 8.81 -29.69
N ASN A 562 4.81 9.78 -28.77
CA ASN A 562 6.04 10.52 -28.58
C ASN A 562 7.18 9.59 -28.18
N THR A 563 6.97 8.76 -27.15
CA THR A 563 7.94 7.78 -26.65
C THR A 563 8.45 6.84 -27.75
N VAL A 564 7.53 6.25 -28.52
CA VAL A 564 7.87 5.29 -29.57
C VAL A 564 8.55 5.99 -30.75
N SER A 565 8.12 7.20 -31.09
CA SER A 565 8.72 7.98 -32.18
C SER A 565 10.14 8.39 -31.84
N GLU A 566 10.39 8.88 -30.62
CA GLU A 566 11.73 9.19 -30.12
C GLU A 566 12.66 7.97 -30.15
N PHE A 567 12.17 6.81 -29.71
CA PHE A 567 12.95 5.57 -29.77
C PHE A 567 13.25 5.15 -31.20
N LEU A 568 12.25 5.09 -32.08
CA LEU A 568 12.43 4.70 -33.48
C LEU A 568 13.36 5.63 -34.25
N ASN A 569 13.37 6.93 -33.95
CA ASN A 569 14.26 7.91 -34.58
C ASN A 569 15.74 7.70 -34.24
N ARG A 570 16.05 6.93 -33.18
CA ARG A 570 17.42 6.56 -32.79
C ARG A 570 17.92 5.33 -33.54
N LEU A 571 17.03 4.59 -34.20
CA LEU A 571 17.36 3.32 -34.86
C LEU A 571 17.64 3.51 -36.35
N SER A 572 18.66 2.81 -36.84
CA SER A 572 18.98 2.74 -38.27
C SER A 572 18.15 1.63 -38.94
N MET A 573 16.87 1.93 -39.17
CA MET A 573 15.91 0.99 -39.72
C MET A 573 16.14 0.74 -41.22
N ARG A 574 16.16 -0.52 -41.65
CA ARG A 574 16.20 -0.95 -43.06
C ARG A 574 14.94 -1.71 -43.46
N CYS A 575 14.72 -1.93 -44.75
CA CYS A 575 13.62 -2.77 -45.23
C CYS A 575 13.82 -4.23 -44.80
N ASP A 576 12.79 -4.85 -44.23
CA ASP A 576 12.73 -6.30 -44.03
C ASP A 576 12.45 -6.96 -45.39
N GLU A 577 13.48 -7.55 -45.99
CA GLU A 577 13.40 -8.19 -47.31
C GLU A 577 12.56 -9.47 -47.23
N GLY A 578 11.26 -9.28 -47.44
CA GLY A 578 10.27 -10.34 -47.54
C GLY A 578 9.94 -10.73 -48.97
N HIS A 579 8.89 -11.55 -49.12
CA HIS A 579 8.35 -11.87 -50.44
C HIS A 579 7.93 -10.59 -51.19
N VAL A 580 8.23 -10.53 -52.50
CA VAL A 580 7.96 -9.34 -53.35
C VAL A 580 6.49 -8.94 -53.35
N ASP A 581 5.60 -9.93 -53.29
CA ASP A 581 4.14 -9.77 -53.28
C ASP A 581 3.54 -9.39 -51.92
N ARG A 582 4.37 -9.14 -50.89
CA ARG A 582 3.87 -8.60 -49.62
C ARG A 582 3.15 -7.27 -49.88
N THR A 583 1.92 -7.16 -49.39
CA THR A 583 1.16 -5.91 -49.41
C THR A 583 1.86 -4.81 -48.60
N LYS A 584 1.43 -3.55 -48.74
CA LYS A 584 1.96 -2.44 -47.91
C LYS A 584 1.83 -2.70 -46.41
N ALA A 585 0.80 -3.41 -45.97
CA ALA A 585 0.61 -3.82 -44.57
C ALA A 585 1.47 -5.02 -44.14
N GLN A 586 2.07 -5.76 -45.09
CA GLN A 586 2.95 -6.90 -44.81
C GLN A 586 4.44 -6.55 -44.98
N LYS A 587 4.77 -5.36 -45.47
CA LYS A 587 6.14 -4.85 -45.54
C LYS A 587 6.50 -4.18 -44.21
N HIS A 588 7.72 -4.39 -43.73
CA HIS A 588 8.19 -3.91 -42.42
C HIS A 588 9.56 -3.28 -42.55
N TYR A 589 9.94 -2.52 -41.53
CA TYR A 589 11.34 -2.15 -41.34
C TYR A 589 11.92 -2.90 -40.14
N VAL A 590 13.21 -3.19 -40.18
CA VAL A 590 13.94 -3.90 -39.14
C VAL A 590 15.23 -3.14 -38.81
N CYS A 591 15.58 -3.06 -37.54
CA CYS A 591 16.92 -2.71 -37.06
C CYS A 591 17.46 -3.91 -36.29
N ASP A 592 18.65 -4.34 -36.68
CA ASP A 592 19.37 -5.42 -36.03
C ASP A 592 20.36 -4.85 -35.00
N ASN A 593 20.78 -5.67 -34.04
CA ASN A 593 21.81 -5.35 -33.03
C ASN A 593 21.51 -4.12 -32.15
N VAL A 594 20.25 -3.97 -31.72
CA VAL A 594 19.88 -2.95 -30.72
C VAL A 594 20.20 -3.47 -29.33
N LEU A 595 20.89 -2.72 -28.49
CA LEU A 595 21.16 -3.16 -27.11
C LEU A 595 19.85 -3.34 -26.34
N VAL A 596 19.74 -4.45 -25.60
CA VAL A 596 18.57 -4.71 -24.74
C VAL A 596 18.44 -3.64 -23.66
N SER A 597 19.56 -3.11 -23.15
CA SER A 597 19.56 -1.97 -22.21
C SER A 597 18.96 -0.70 -22.82
N ASP A 598 19.33 -0.34 -24.06
CA ASP A 598 18.77 0.83 -24.75
C ASP A 598 17.27 0.65 -25.04
N LEU A 599 16.85 -0.55 -25.49
CA LEU A 599 15.44 -0.93 -25.63
C LEU A 599 14.68 -0.77 -24.30
N PHE A 600 15.25 -1.31 -23.22
CA PHE A 600 14.66 -1.31 -21.89
C PHE A 600 14.44 0.13 -21.40
N GLU A 601 15.50 0.93 -21.42
CA GLU A 601 15.52 2.30 -20.91
C GLU A 601 14.69 3.27 -21.75
N ASN A 602 14.80 3.17 -23.07
CA ASN A 602 14.30 4.19 -23.98
C ASN A 602 12.93 3.85 -24.59
N LEU A 603 12.44 2.61 -24.44
CA LEU A 603 11.09 2.22 -24.87
C LEU A 603 10.30 1.55 -23.74
N LEU A 604 10.74 0.40 -23.24
CA LEU A 604 9.87 -0.50 -22.47
C LEU A 604 9.48 0.05 -21.09
N VAL A 605 10.38 0.75 -20.39
CA VAL A 605 10.02 1.41 -19.12
C VAL A 605 9.30 2.75 -19.34
N LYS A 606 9.36 3.32 -20.55
CA LYS A 606 8.72 4.60 -20.86
C LYS A 606 7.27 4.44 -21.32
N ILE A 607 6.95 3.34 -22.00
CA ILE A 607 5.64 3.13 -22.59
C ILE A 607 4.59 2.86 -21.50
N ARG A 608 3.46 3.57 -21.57
CA ARG A 608 2.30 3.34 -20.70
C ARG A 608 1.43 2.27 -21.33
N VAL A 609 1.03 1.25 -20.58
CA VAL A 609 0.24 0.13 -21.10
C VAL A 609 -1.09 0.11 -20.39
N THR A 610 -2.17 0.04 -21.16
CA THR A 610 -3.52 0.04 -20.62
C THR A 610 -4.00 -1.39 -20.41
N GLY A 611 -4.76 -1.60 -19.34
CA GLY A 611 -5.25 -2.92 -18.94
C GLY A 611 -4.24 -3.75 -18.12
N ASN A 612 -4.71 -4.37 -17.05
CA ASN A 612 -3.85 -4.96 -16.03
C ASN A 612 -3.18 -6.29 -16.46
N SER A 613 -3.83 -7.09 -17.32
CA SER A 613 -3.20 -8.29 -17.92
C SER A 613 -1.94 -7.92 -18.71
N ASN A 614 -1.92 -6.71 -19.26
CA ASN A 614 -0.76 -6.18 -19.95
C ASN A 614 0.27 -5.64 -18.96
N SER A 615 -0.16 -4.91 -17.92
CA SER A 615 0.73 -4.38 -16.87
C SER A 615 1.57 -5.49 -16.22
N LYS A 616 0.97 -6.63 -15.83
CA LYS A 616 1.70 -7.75 -15.21
C LYS A 616 2.70 -8.42 -16.11
N ASN A 617 2.25 -8.76 -17.32
CA ASN A 617 3.12 -9.38 -18.31
C ASN A 617 4.26 -8.42 -18.68
N ASN A 618 4.00 -7.11 -18.69
CA ASN A 618 5.00 -6.09 -18.93
C ASN A 618 5.96 -5.94 -17.73
N THR A 619 5.48 -5.90 -16.49
CA THR A 619 6.34 -5.88 -15.29
C THR A 619 7.20 -7.14 -15.22
N ALA A 620 6.63 -8.32 -15.45
CA ALA A 620 7.38 -9.56 -15.45
C ALA A 620 8.38 -9.61 -16.63
N LEU A 621 7.99 -9.14 -17.83
CA LEU A 621 8.92 -8.92 -18.95
C LEU A 621 10.08 -8.01 -18.55
N LEU A 622 9.80 -6.87 -17.92
CA LEU A 622 10.82 -5.93 -17.46
C LEU A 622 11.75 -6.59 -16.44
N LEU A 623 11.23 -7.32 -15.45
CA LEU A 623 12.06 -8.04 -14.48
C LEU A 623 12.96 -9.10 -15.15
N HIS A 624 12.42 -9.84 -16.13
CA HIS A 624 13.20 -10.81 -16.91
C HIS A 624 14.31 -10.14 -17.72
N LEU A 625 14.01 -9.02 -18.41
CA LEU A 625 15.00 -8.29 -19.19
C LEU A 625 16.04 -7.61 -18.30
N ALA A 626 15.65 -7.03 -17.15
CA ALA A 626 16.58 -6.45 -16.19
C ALA A 626 17.59 -7.50 -15.70
N LYS A 627 17.14 -8.73 -15.43
CA LYS A 627 18.00 -9.85 -15.04
C LYS A 627 18.88 -10.36 -16.19
N ALA A 628 18.39 -10.28 -17.43
CA ALA A 628 19.20 -10.60 -18.61
C ALA A 628 20.32 -9.56 -18.79
N ILE A 629 20.00 -8.27 -18.69
CA ILE A 629 20.97 -7.15 -18.74
C ILE A 629 22.01 -7.27 -17.61
N GLU A 630 21.60 -7.70 -16.42
CA GLU A 630 22.51 -7.93 -15.28
C GLU A 630 23.57 -9.00 -15.58
N ARG A 631 23.16 -10.06 -16.30
CA ARG A 631 24.05 -11.17 -16.66
C ARG A 631 24.96 -10.82 -17.81
N ASP A 632 24.43 -10.11 -18.80
CA ASP A 632 25.14 -9.67 -19.99
C ASP A 632 24.68 -8.27 -20.41
N PRO A 633 25.42 -7.22 -20.03
CA PRO A 633 25.13 -5.84 -20.43
C PRO A 633 25.23 -5.59 -21.94
N THR A 634 25.85 -6.51 -22.70
CA THR A 634 26.04 -6.40 -24.15
C THR A 634 24.97 -7.14 -24.96
N GLU A 635 24.00 -7.75 -24.27
CA GLU A 635 22.89 -8.46 -24.89
C GLU A 635 22.17 -7.59 -25.93
N SER A 636 21.90 -8.17 -27.12
CA SER A 636 21.31 -7.46 -28.24
C SER A 636 19.96 -8.04 -28.66
N CYS A 637 19.15 -7.23 -29.32
CA CYS A 637 17.81 -7.56 -29.78
C CYS A 637 17.56 -7.05 -31.20
N VAL A 638 16.48 -7.58 -31.79
CA VAL A 638 16.00 -7.18 -33.11
C VAL A 638 14.70 -6.40 -32.96
N VAL A 639 14.63 -5.21 -33.57
CA VAL A 639 13.44 -4.35 -33.49
C VAL A 639 12.80 -4.23 -34.87
N TYR A 640 11.50 -4.53 -34.94
CA TYR A 640 10.69 -4.43 -36.15
C TYR A 640 9.66 -3.29 -36.02
N ARG A 641 9.64 -2.38 -36.99
CA ARG A 641 8.53 -1.45 -37.20
C ARG A 641 7.57 -2.07 -38.21
N MET A 642 6.41 -2.47 -37.71
CA MET A 642 5.41 -3.18 -38.49
C MET A 642 4.59 -2.20 -39.32
N SER A 643 4.45 -2.50 -40.62
CA SER A 643 3.63 -1.74 -41.59
C SER A 643 3.89 -0.23 -41.64
N PRO A 644 5.15 0.24 -41.81
CA PRO A 644 5.43 1.68 -41.82
C PRO A 644 4.67 2.45 -42.91
N ASN A 645 4.29 1.76 -44.00
CA ASN A 645 3.62 2.34 -45.17
C ASN A 645 2.19 1.81 -45.37
N GLY A 646 1.59 1.15 -44.37
CA GLY A 646 0.25 0.56 -44.46
C GLY A 646 -0.52 0.74 -43.16
N LYS A 647 -1.82 1.00 -43.24
CA LYS A 647 -2.68 1.12 -42.04
C LYS A 647 -3.19 -0.25 -41.62
N ARG A 648 -3.09 -0.54 -40.32
CA ARG A 648 -3.71 -1.71 -39.69
C ARG A 648 -4.89 -1.23 -38.85
N VAL A 649 -6.02 -1.91 -38.98
CA VAL A 649 -7.23 -1.63 -38.21
C VAL A 649 -7.52 -2.81 -37.29
N ARG A 650 -7.90 -2.53 -36.04
CA ARG A 650 -8.24 -3.54 -35.03
C ARG A 650 -9.47 -3.10 -34.23
N THR A 651 -10.27 -4.05 -33.82
CA THR A 651 -11.30 -3.84 -32.78
C THR A 651 -10.69 -4.10 -31.41
N VAL A 652 -11.31 -3.57 -30.36
CA VAL A 652 -10.91 -3.91 -28.98
C VAL A 652 -11.12 -5.40 -28.72
N ASP A 653 -10.26 -5.96 -27.86
CA ASP A 653 -10.14 -7.39 -27.56
C ASP A 653 -9.73 -8.30 -28.73
N SER A 654 -9.45 -7.74 -29.91
CA SER A 654 -8.93 -8.52 -31.04
C SER A 654 -7.46 -8.90 -30.87
N TYR A 655 -7.04 -9.96 -31.56
CA TYR A 655 -5.64 -10.38 -31.58
C TYR A 655 -4.78 -9.40 -32.39
N LEU A 656 -3.64 -8.98 -31.82
CA LEU A 656 -2.75 -7.99 -32.45
C LEU A 656 -2.20 -8.50 -33.79
N PHE A 657 -1.65 -9.71 -33.79
CA PHE A 657 -0.87 -10.23 -34.91
C PHE A 657 -1.73 -10.59 -36.12
N GLN A 658 -1.26 -10.15 -37.28
CA GLN A 658 -1.75 -10.61 -38.57
C GLN A 658 -1.27 -12.04 -38.85
N GLY A 659 -2.18 -12.90 -39.28
CA GLY A 659 -1.89 -14.29 -39.64
C GLY A 659 -1.14 -14.45 -40.98
N ALA A 660 -0.77 -15.71 -41.26
CA ALA A 660 -0.09 -16.10 -42.48
C ALA A 660 -0.92 -15.84 -43.75
N TYR A 661 -0.23 -15.54 -44.86
CA TYR A 661 -0.82 -15.39 -46.19
C TYR A 661 0.06 -16.06 -47.28
N PRO A 662 -0.51 -16.77 -48.26
CA PRO A 662 -1.90 -17.21 -48.34
C PRO A 662 -2.34 -18.06 -47.13
N VAL A 663 -3.64 -18.22 -46.91
CA VAL A 663 -4.20 -19.02 -45.80
C VAL A 663 -4.50 -20.47 -46.17
N THR A 664 -4.40 -20.82 -47.47
CA THR A 664 -4.67 -22.16 -47.96
C THR A 664 -3.63 -23.15 -47.43
N ILE A 665 -4.08 -24.34 -47.01
CA ILE A 665 -3.23 -25.34 -46.32
C ILE A 665 -1.93 -25.63 -47.08
N ALA A 666 -2.01 -25.82 -48.40
CA ALA A 666 -0.86 -26.17 -49.23
C ALA A 666 0.17 -25.05 -49.40
N ARG A 667 -0.23 -23.78 -49.23
CA ARG A 667 0.60 -22.60 -49.53
C ARG A 667 0.69 -21.64 -48.35
N ARG A 668 0.40 -22.13 -47.15
CA ARG A 668 0.18 -21.27 -45.98
C ARG A 668 1.46 -20.52 -45.63
N GLY A 669 1.41 -19.21 -45.71
CA GLY A 669 2.51 -18.34 -45.32
C GLY A 669 3.64 -18.18 -46.33
N GLU A 670 3.48 -18.67 -47.56
CA GLU A 670 4.51 -18.51 -48.62
C GLU A 670 4.85 -17.04 -48.93
N ILE A 671 3.85 -16.16 -48.94
CA ILE A 671 4.05 -14.73 -49.20
C ILE A 671 4.33 -13.99 -47.89
N TYR A 672 3.62 -14.36 -46.83
CA TYR A 672 3.71 -13.73 -45.54
C TYR A 672 3.56 -14.77 -44.43
N PRO A 673 4.60 -15.05 -43.62
CA PRO A 673 4.54 -16.10 -42.61
C PRO A 673 3.56 -15.80 -41.47
N GLY A 674 3.19 -14.53 -41.29
CA GLY A 674 2.41 -14.04 -40.15
C GLY A 674 3.30 -13.41 -39.09
N ASP A 675 2.77 -12.41 -38.37
CA ASP A 675 3.57 -11.58 -37.46
C ASP A 675 4.23 -12.42 -36.36
N SER A 676 3.55 -13.44 -35.82
CA SER A 676 4.07 -14.26 -34.72
C SER A 676 5.35 -15.04 -35.07
N LEU A 677 5.63 -15.23 -36.36
CA LEU A 677 6.83 -15.90 -36.86
C LEU A 677 7.95 -14.92 -37.23
N ILE A 678 7.69 -13.61 -37.23
CA ILE A 678 8.68 -12.57 -37.53
C ILE A 678 9.43 -12.22 -36.24
N LYS A 679 10.48 -13.01 -35.98
CA LYS A 679 11.35 -12.89 -34.80
C LYS A 679 12.68 -13.59 -35.05
N ASP A 680 13.66 -13.21 -34.26
CA ASP A 680 14.87 -13.99 -34.00
C ASP A 680 14.57 -15.07 -32.94
N ASN A 681 15.08 -16.29 -33.14
CA ASN A 681 14.85 -17.40 -32.21
C ASN A 681 15.82 -17.37 -31.01
N GLU A 682 17.00 -16.78 -31.19
CA GLU A 682 18.04 -16.73 -30.17
C GLU A 682 18.04 -15.41 -29.42
N ARG A 683 17.56 -14.32 -30.02
CA ARG A 683 17.58 -12.97 -29.42
C ARG A 683 16.19 -12.48 -29.09
N VAL A 684 16.13 -11.54 -28.14
CA VAL A 684 14.90 -10.78 -27.87
C VAL A 684 14.46 -10.12 -29.18
N SER A 685 13.17 -10.22 -29.51
CA SER A 685 12.62 -9.56 -30.70
C SER A 685 11.46 -8.66 -30.32
N VAL A 686 11.42 -7.46 -30.87
CA VAL A 686 10.40 -6.46 -30.54
C VAL A 686 9.65 -6.09 -31.80
N GLN A 687 8.32 -6.14 -31.76
CA GLN A 687 7.47 -5.61 -32.82
C GLN A 687 6.71 -4.38 -32.33
N ILE A 688 6.88 -3.28 -33.04
CA ILE A 688 6.19 -2.02 -32.80
C ILE A 688 5.13 -1.86 -33.89
N HIS A 689 3.86 -1.90 -33.48
CA HIS A 689 2.68 -1.75 -34.34
C HIS A 689 2.05 -0.38 -34.15
N PHE A 690 1.54 0.21 -35.22
CA PHE A 690 0.65 1.38 -35.16
C PHE A 690 -0.71 0.98 -35.72
N ILE A 691 -1.74 0.99 -34.88
CA ILE A 691 -3.08 0.51 -35.22
C ILE A 691 -4.13 1.61 -35.09
N ASP A 692 -5.11 1.58 -35.97
CA ASP A 692 -6.35 2.35 -35.86
C ASP A 692 -7.39 1.49 -35.14
N LEU A 693 -7.95 1.98 -34.03
CA LEU A 693 -8.96 1.26 -33.25
C LEU A 693 -10.37 1.63 -33.70
N LYS A 694 -11.22 0.61 -33.80
CA LYS A 694 -12.64 0.74 -34.14
C LYS A 694 -13.56 0.13 -33.08
N GLN A 695 -14.75 0.72 -32.95
CA GLN A 695 -15.91 0.18 -32.24
C GLN A 695 -17.13 0.29 -33.15
N ASP A 696 -17.94 -0.76 -33.25
CA ASP A 696 -19.19 -0.75 -34.02
C ASP A 696 -19.02 -0.16 -35.44
N ASP A 697 -17.91 -0.55 -36.09
CA ASP A 697 -17.42 -0.08 -37.40
C ASP A 697 -16.95 1.39 -37.52
N GLU A 698 -17.16 2.20 -36.48
CA GLU A 698 -16.65 3.56 -36.37
C GLU A 698 -15.22 3.62 -35.83
N LYS A 699 -14.42 4.55 -36.37
CA LYS A 699 -13.04 4.77 -35.93
C LYS A 699 -13.04 5.67 -34.71
N ILE A 700 -12.59 5.14 -33.57
CA ILE A 700 -12.56 5.89 -32.31
C ILE A 700 -11.22 6.60 -32.11
N ILE A 701 -10.11 5.89 -32.31
CA ILE A 701 -8.77 6.44 -32.06
C ILE A 701 -7.78 5.94 -33.11
N SER A 702 -6.86 6.81 -33.51
CA SER A 702 -5.94 6.56 -34.63
C SER A 702 -4.51 6.40 -34.17
N ASN A 703 -3.73 5.64 -34.92
CA ASN A 703 -2.27 5.56 -34.76
C ASN A 703 -1.82 5.17 -33.33
N VAL A 704 -2.53 4.23 -32.70
CA VAL A 704 -2.21 3.74 -31.36
C VAL A 704 -0.99 2.83 -31.44
N PRO A 705 0.13 3.16 -30.76
CA PRO A 705 1.29 2.30 -30.71
C PRO A 705 1.06 1.09 -29.80
N VAL A 706 1.42 -0.10 -30.25
CA VAL A 706 1.38 -1.35 -29.47
C VAL A 706 2.70 -2.09 -29.63
N VAL A 707 3.34 -2.45 -28.52
CA VAL A 707 4.65 -3.11 -28.49
C VAL A 707 4.47 -4.56 -28.04
N ALA A 708 4.93 -5.51 -28.86
CA ALA A 708 5.01 -6.93 -28.52
C ALA A 708 6.47 -7.36 -28.41
N VAL A 709 6.80 -8.18 -27.41
CA VAL A 709 8.18 -8.61 -27.15
C VAL A 709 8.29 -10.13 -27.07
N TRP A 710 9.17 -10.72 -27.85
CA TRP A 710 9.53 -12.12 -27.81
C TRP A 710 10.68 -12.34 -26.84
N ILE A 711 10.52 -13.29 -25.92
CA ILE A 711 11.61 -13.74 -25.04
C ILE A 711 12.07 -15.14 -25.49
N PRO A 712 13.34 -15.30 -25.92
CA PRO A 712 13.89 -16.60 -26.27
C PRO A 712 14.09 -17.47 -25.03
N GLY A 713 13.94 -18.80 -25.17
CA GLY A 713 14.03 -19.76 -24.07
C GLY A 713 15.31 -19.68 -23.25
N ARG A 714 16.45 -19.28 -23.84
CA ARG A 714 17.71 -19.11 -23.10
C ARG A 714 17.68 -18.00 -22.03
N LEU A 715 16.81 -17.00 -22.20
CA LEU A 715 16.61 -15.91 -21.24
C LEU A 715 15.48 -16.22 -20.23
N ALA A 716 14.80 -17.35 -20.40
CA ALA A 716 13.74 -17.82 -19.52
C ALA A 716 14.34 -18.36 -18.21
N CYS A 717 14.60 -17.47 -17.25
CA CYS A 717 15.13 -17.91 -15.96
C CYS A 717 13.99 -18.30 -15.00
N PRO A 718 14.02 -19.49 -14.38
CA PRO A 718 13.17 -19.74 -13.21
C PRO A 718 13.67 -18.85 -12.08
N ILE A 719 12.84 -17.91 -11.63
CA ILE A 719 13.18 -17.10 -10.47
C ILE A 719 12.76 -17.88 -9.23
N ILE A 720 13.70 -18.70 -8.76
CA ILE A 720 13.77 -19.51 -7.53
C ILE A 720 12.56 -20.44 -7.26
N VAL A 721 12.80 -21.73 -7.51
CA VAL A 721 12.17 -22.84 -6.79
C VAL A 721 13.06 -23.10 -5.58
N GLN A 722 12.59 -22.83 -4.37
CA GLN A 722 13.28 -23.33 -3.18
C GLN A 722 12.97 -24.83 -3.07
N HIS A 723 14.00 -25.66 -3.21
CA HIS A 723 13.91 -27.09 -2.97
C HIS A 723 13.50 -27.31 -1.51
N GLN A 724 12.36 -27.98 -1.33
CA GLN A 724 12.02 -28.60 -0.05
C GLN A 724 13.03 -29.73 0.21
N SER A 725 13.75 -29.62 1.30
CA SER A 725 14.35 -30.74 2.04
C SER A 725 14.11 -30.51 3.51
#